data_AF-A0A6I7NPN9-F1
#
_entry.id   AF-A0A6I7NPN9-F1
#
_cell.length_a   1.000
_cell.length_b   1.000
_cell.length_c   1.000
_cell.angle_alpha   90.00
_cell.angle_beta   90.00
_cell.angle_gamma   90.00
#
_symmetry.space_group_name_H-M   'P 1'
#
loop_
_entity.id
_entity.type
_entity.pdbx_description
1 polymer ?
#
loop_
_entity_poly.entity_id
_entity_poly.type
_entity_poly.pdbx_seq_one_letter_code
_entity_poly.pdbx_strand_id
1 'polypeptide(L)'
;MRLRLMMFLTLMVLMIGLIGCTTDPKDDEDPDNGIQDPNGNGTPNGDDPVPSVHRPENVDLSSGDLSGWTIASGNAFDDAFVSDAQVDTSGRPIERDSAFYFGHGDEARTGVLESAPFVIGGTGIMTFRLGGGSMVPLTYLSVVRASDQIELYRFANASQESTESVLIAYQADLSASLGTEVFLRVVDDAVANGGMILFADIEPYHPELPHLDSYISAENIAPDFEDTALAPYQLENGDFATRTLAGWTVHGETGVFQDSHINANGRLSNRPNETAVGLLRSGAFTVGGQNLMSFRLGATKHPELTYMVVRRVGTNEEVFRTWSDRWQDIHEEATHLYYIDLRAYEGEQLYLEFVDNARGDWGLLTLEQVRTHYTERPLVTDEIAVNLHAPYLSDPQYTVMRSYVDPLIAQIEDETERLTFEKTFYSTLDGFSNRIGNFPSVTEYRRNGNTFIITGDIPAMWLRDSAAQVLNYLQFMTVDEEVRLMVRGLLTQQFEQIRRDPYANAFNADGSVWERKFEIDSLCYPIWLADEYYHITGDASLFDAFFEMTVARILDTFEAEQNHDDANYRMESEYDRQFGTHEVNTDTNLIWSAYRPSDSPTYYKFYIPGNMFAVATLERIDALMTELGLDPVLAERARIMAAEVRADIEQYGVYHHPEFGRMYAFEVNGFNDDPHSPTGKRFRDIANIPNLLSAPWLGYVPQDDPTYQNTRAFVLSSHNPYFHEGTYARGIGDPHDIVWRTRPHDDYPVPWHLGLVMQAMTTDDPDEIRLMVDYMVNTTAGTYVMHEGFYANNPNIYSRDWFTWPNALFAHVYLTEIIGFNLLED
;
A
#
# COMPACT_ATOMS: atom_id res chain seq x y z
N MET A 1 -0.76 -18.13 21.59
CA MET A 1 -1.35 -18.46 20.26
C MET A 1 -2.61 -19.35 20.31
N ARG A 2 -2.58 -20.63 20.76
CA ARG A 2 -3.73 -21.58 20.67
C ARG A 2 -5.05 -21.23 21.41
N LEU A 3 -5.15 -20.10 22.12
CA LEU A 3 -6.38 -19.69 22.82
C LEU A 3 -7.27 -18.70 22.02
N ARG A 4 -6.74 -18.01 20.99
CA ARG A 4 -7.52 -17.02 20.22
C ARG A 4 -8.51 -17.66 19.21
N LEU A 5 -8.29 -18.92 18.82
CA LEU A 5 -9.13 -19.64 17.84
C LEU A 5 -10.55 -20.00 18.34
N MET A 6 -10.85 -19.88 19.64
CA MET A 6 -12.14 -20.28 20.21
C MET A 6 -13.16 -19.14 20.42
N MET A 7 -12.78 -17.86 20.26
CA MET A 7 -13.73 -16.74 20.41
C MET A 7 -14.50 -16.41 19.12
N PHE A 8 -13.87 -16.52 17.95
CA PHE A 8 -14.51 -16.17 16.68
C PHE A 8 -15.70 -17.07 16.29
N LEU A 9 -15.73 -18.33 16.73
CA LEU A 9 -16.80 -19.27 16.38
C LEU A 9 -18.16 -18.97 17.07
N THR A 10 -18.21 -18.02 18.01
CA THR A 10 -19.43 -17.77 18.82
C THR A 10 -20.27 -16.59 18.31
N LEU A 11 -19.71 -15.71 17.47
CA LEU A 11 -20.45 -14.55 16.94
C LEU A 11 -21.27 -14.86 15.67
N MET A 12 -20.93 -15.91 14.93
CA MET A 12 -21.50 -16.19 13.60
C MET A 12 -22.82 -17.00 13.61
N VAL A 13 -23.36 -17.32 14.79
CA VAL A 13 -24.61 -18.12 14.94
C VAL A 13 -25.83 -17.24 15.28
N LEU A 14 -25.69 -15.91 15.32
CA LEU A 14 -26.75 -14.98 15.73
C LEU A 14 -27.34 -14.12 14.60
N MET A 15 -27.30 -14.61 13.36
CA MET A 15 -28.22 -14.19 12.30
C MET A 15 -28.68 -15.40 11.49
N ILE A 16 -29.94 -15.82 11.71
CA ILE A 16 -30.92 -16.34 10.73
C ILE A 16 -32.13 -16.91 11.49
N GLY A 17 -33.32 -16.40 11.15
CA GLY A 17 -34.60 -17.08 11.40
C GLY A 17 -35.42 -16.60 12.61
N LEU A 18 -36.48 -15.81 12.36
CA LEU A 18 -37.85 -16.35 12.29
C LEU A 18 -38.90 -15.24 12.08
N ILE A 19 -39.71 -15.39 11.02
CA ILE A 19 -41.01 -14.71 10.88
C ILE A 19 -42.09 -15.72 11.31
N GLY A 20 -43.04 -15.32 12.16
CA GLY A 20 -44.27 -16.11 12.36
C GLY A 20 -45.00 -15.96 13.70
N CYS A 21 -45.95 -15.01 13.75
CA CYS A 21 -47.27 -15.10 14.43
C CYS A 21 -47.46 -16.07 15.63
N THR A 22 -47.91 -15.55 16.79
CA THR A 22 -49.35 -15.58 17.20
C THR A 22 -49.62 -15.05 18.64
N THR A 23 -50.79 -14.39 18.78
CA THR A 23 -51.64 -14.26 20.00
C THR A 23 -51.10 -13.69 21.33
N ASP A 24 -51.54 -12.47 21.62
CA ASP A 24 -51.93 -11.97 22.96
C ASP A 24 -53.30 -12.62 23.38
N PRO A 25 -53.74 -12.71 24.66
CA PRO A 25 -54.17 -11.54 25.47
C PRO A 25 -53.90 -11.61 27.01
N LYS A 26 -53.95 -10.46 27.71
CA LYS A 26 -55.00 -10.12 28.75
C LYS A 26 -54.66 -8.97 29.73
N ASP A 27 -55.71 -8.16 30.00
CA ASP A 27 -56.23 -7.65 31.30
C ASP A 27 -55.23 -7.02 32.32
N ASP A 28 -55.46 -5.92 33.05
CA ASP A 28 -56.54 -4.90 33.23
C ASP A 28 -55.84 -3.50 33.33
N GLU A 29 -56.40 -2.31 33.63
CA GLU A 29 -57.69 -1.84 34.18
C GLU A 29 -58.03 -0.41 33.61
N ASP A 30 -59.16 0.16 34.00
CA ASP A 30 -59.78 1.45 33.59
C ASP A 30 -59.76 2.43 34.84
N PRO A 31 -60.38 3.64 34.95
CA PRO A 31 -61.30 4.28 33.99
C PRO A 31 -61.37 5.85 33.89
N ASP A 32 -62.06 6.26 32.82
CA ASP A 32 -63.05 7.36 32.67
C ASP A 32 -62.70 8.86 32.76
N ASN A 33 -63.05 9.59 31.69
CA ASN A 33 -64.03 10.72 31.58
C ASN A 33 -63.62 11.65 30.39
N GLY A 34 -64.40 11.90 29.33
CA GLY A 34 -65.70 11.39 28.87
C GLY A 34 -66.44 12.42 28.00
N ILE A 35 -67.18 11.98 26.96
CA ILE A 35 -68.29 12.70 26.25
C ILE A 35 -67.85 13.85 25.27
N GLN A 36 -68.27 13.95 23.98
CA GLN A 36 -69.22 13.18 23.14
C GLN A 36 -68.95 13.33 21.60
N ASP A 37 -69.28 12.29 20.84
CA ASP A 37 -69.40 12.20 19.35
C ASP A 37 -70.78 12.75 18.87
N PRO A 38 -70.99 13.18 17.59
CA PRO A 38 -71.62 12.26 16.62
C PRO A 38 -71.28 12.42 15.11
N ASN A 39 -70.86 11.31 14.49
CA ASN A 39 -70.87 10.96 13.04
C ASN A 39 -69.72 11.49 12.16
N GLY A 40 -69.05 10.69 11.30
CA GLY A 40 -69.13 9.23 11.14
C GLY A 40 -68.64 8.72 9.76
N ASN A 41 -68.07 7.51 9.76
CA ASN A 41 -67.65 6.69 8.59
C ASN A 41 -66.50 7.19 7.68
N GLY A 42 -65.34 6.53 7.82
CA GLY A 42 -64.27 6.47 6.83
C GLY A 42 -63.20 5.47 7.27
N THR A 43 -63.13 4.29 6.63
CA THR A 43 -62.08 3.29 6.87
C THR A 43 -60.71 3.80 6.42
N PRO A 44 -59.62 3.50 7.14
CA PRO A 44 -58.28 3.82 6.65
C PRO A 44 -57.91 2.85 5.51
N ASN A 45 -57.85 3.39 4.29
CA ASN A 45 -56.81 2.97 3.35
C ASN A 45 -55.47 3.41 3.98
N GLY A 46 -54.36 2.68 3.88
CA GLY A 46 -53.90 1.96 2.70
C GLY A 46 -52.96 2.91 1.96
N ASP A 47 -51.66 2.81 2.30
CA ASP A 47 -50.51 3.52 1.73
C ASP A 47 -50.68 5.04 1.57
N ASP A 48 -50.39 5.81 2.63
CA ASP A 48 -49.98 7.22 2.48
C ASP A 48 -48.51 7.24 2.00
N PRO A 49 -48.21 7.76 0.79
CA PRO A 49 -46.83 7.98 0.38
C PRO A 49 -46.22 9.07 1.26
N VAL A 50 -44.95 8.91 1.64
CA VAL A 50 -44.12 10.05 2.07
C VAL A 50 -44.22 11.11 0.96
N PRO A 51 -44.53 12.39 1.28
CA PRO A 51 -44.68 13.41 0.24
C PRO A 51 -43.40 13.49 -0.57
N SER A 52 -43.52 13.23 -1.88
CA SER A 52 -42.40 13.24 -2.83
C SER A 52 -41.88 14.66 -2.95
N VAL A 53 -40.78 14.93 -2.24
CA VAL A 53 -40.06 16.19 -2.35
C VAL A 53 -39.52 16.27 -3.77
N HIS A 54 -40.05 17.22 -4.55
CA HIS A 54 -39.62 17.47 -5.93
C HIS A 54 -38.52 18.54 -6.04
N ARG A 55 -38.16 19.17 -4.91
CA ARG A 55 -37.15 20.23 -4.81
C ARG A 55 -36.32 20.02 -3.54
N PRO A 56 -35.02 19.75 -3.64
CA PRO A 56 -34.13 19.72 -2.47
C PRO A 56 -34.16 21.08 -1.74
N GLU A 57 -33.87 21.07 -0.44
CA GLU A 57 -33.69 22.29 0.34
C GLU A 57 -32.50 23.09 -0.22
N ASN A 58 -32.69 24.41 -0.40
CA ASN A 58 -31.64 25.37 -0.81
C ASN A 58 -30.85 24.97 -2.09
N VAL A 59 -31.49 24.23 -3.00
CA VAL A 59 -30.91 23.87 -4.31
C VAL A 59 -30.60 25.11 -5.18
N ASP A 60 -31.27 26.24 -4.93
CA ASP A 60 -31.10 27.52 -5.61
C ASP A 60 -30.12 28.49 -4.90
N LEU A 61 -29.49 28.06 -3.81
CA LEU A 61 -28.59 28.85 -2.93
C LEU A 61 -29.28 30.05 -2.26
N SER A 62 -30.61 30.07 -2.14
CA SER A 62 -31.37 31.18 -1.58
C SER A 62 -31.09 31.50 -0.10
N SER A 63 -30.45 30.60 0.66
CA SER A 63 -29.97 30.85 2.03
C SER A 63 -28.76 31.79 2.11
N GLY A 64 -27.92 31.82 1.07
CA GLY A 64 -26.59 32.42 1.09
C GLY A 64 -25.48 31.51 1.63
N ASP A 65 -25.74 30.20 1.73
CA ASP A 65 -24.78 29.14 2.12
C ASP A 65 -25.05 27.84 1.32
N LEU A 66 -24.28 26.79 1.56
CA LEU A 66 -24.43 25.46 0.96
C LEU A 66 -25.30 24.50 1.80
N SER A 67 -26.15 25.00 2.71
CA SER A 67 -27.10 24.13 3.42
C SER A 67 -27.98 23.33 2.43
N GLY A 68 -28.38 22.11 2.79
CA GLY A 68 -29.08 21.20 1.87
C GLY A 68 -28.19 20.48 0.84
N TRP A 69 -26.92 20.90 0.70
CA TRP A 69 -25.89 20.21 -0.07
C TRP A 69 -24.88 19.48 0.85
N THR A 70 -24.19 18.50 0.27
CA THR A 70 -23.10 17.74 0.89
C THR A 70 -21.84 17.90 0.04
N ILE A 71 -20.74 18.37 0.63
CA ILE A 71 -19.42 18.35 -0.03
C ILE A 71 -18.94 16.89 0.02
N ALA A 72 -19.03 16.20 -1.12
CA ALA A 72 -18.69 14.78 -1.22
C ALA A 72 -17.17 14.56 -1.31
N SER A 73 -16.44 15.50 -1.91
CA SER A 73 -14.96 15.47 -1.96
C SER A 73 -14.36 16.84 -2.25
N GLY A 74 -13.05 16.96 -2.00
CA GLY A 74 -12.24 18.11 -2.40
C GLY A 74 -12.41 19.36 -1.54
N ASN A 75 -12.06 20.51 -2.11
CA ASN A 75 -12.03 21.83 -1.46
C ASN A 75 -12.49 23.01 -2.35
N ALA A 76 -13.02 22.73 -3.54
CA ALA A 76 -13.64 23.74 -4.42
C ALA A 76 -14.88 24.38 -3.77
N PHE A 77 -15.70 23.57 -3.10
CA PHE A 77 -16.96 24.01 -2.50
C PHE A 77 -16.79 24.39 -1.03
N ASP A 78 -17.24 25.59 -0.66
CA ASP A 78 -17.24 26.16 0.69
C ASP A 78 -18.32 27.26 0.76
N ASP A 79 -18.96 27.47 1.92
CA ASP A 79 -19.95 28.54 2.13
C ASP A 79 -19.38 29.94 1.79
N ALA A 80 -18.06 30.15 1.98
CA ALA A 80 -17.37 31.39 1.67
C ALA A 80 -17.38 31.77 0.16
N PHE A 81 -17.79 30.85 -0.72
CA PHE A 81 -17.89 31.05 -2.17
C PHE A 81 -19.35 31.22 -2.66
N VAL A 82 -20.32 31.23 -1.74
CA VAL A 82 -21.69 31.66 -2.05
C VAL A 82 -21.78 33.19 -1.92
N SER A 83 -22.13 33.88 -3.01
CA SER A 83 -21.96 35.33 -3.11
C SER A 83 -23.23 36.07 -3.55
N ASP A 84 -23.52 37.20 -2.90
CA ASP A 84 -24.57 38.14 -3.29
C ASP A 84 -24.10 39.22 -4.30
N ALA A 85 -22.84 39.13 -4.76
CA ALA A 85 -22.23 40.12 -5.65
C ALA A 85 -23.07 40.34 -6.92
N GLN A 86 -23.34 41.61 -7.25
CA GLN A 86 -24.20 42.01 -8.37
C GLN A 86 -23.43 42.18 -9.69
N VAL A 87 -22.10 42.28 -9.61
CA VAL A 87 -21.18 42.40 -10.74
C VAL A 87 -19.97 41.50 -10.53
N ASP A 88 -19.37 41.06 -11.62
CA ASP A 88 -18.14 40.29 -11.61
C ASP A 88 -16.89 41.13 -11.27
N THR A 89 -15.74 40.46 -11.20
CA THR A 89 -14.41 41.07 -11.00
C THR A 89 -14.04 42.09 -12.09
N SER A 90 -14.71 42.06 -13.25
CA SER A 90 -14.55 42.99 -14.38
C SER A 90 -15.62 44.11 -14.40
N GLY A 91 -16.55 44.14 -13.44
CA GLY A 91 -17.63 45.12 -13.35
C GLY A 91 -18.82 44.89 -14.28
N ARG A 92 -18.97 43.70 -14.87
CA ARG A 92 -20.14 43.31 -15.68
C ARG A 92 -21.24 42.75 -14.77
N PRO A 93 -22.54 43.00 -15.05
CA PRO A 93 -23.64 42.40 -14.30
C PRO A 93 -23.59 40.87 -14.33
N ILE A 94 -23.88 40.24 -13.20
CA ILE A 94 -24.08 38.78 -13.11
C ILE A 94 -25.57 38.52 -13.29
N GLU A 95 -25.97 37.92 -14.42
CA GLU A 95 -27.37 37.62 -14.71
C GLU A 95 -27.84 36.36 -13.97
N ARG A 96 -28.71 36.57 -12.97
CA ARG A 96 -29.40 35.53 -12.19
C ARG A 96 -30.74 36.03 -11.66
N ASP A 97 -31.62 35.11 -11.32
CA ASP A 97 -32.95 35.36 -10.75
C ASP A 97 -32.94 35.25 -9.20
N SER A 98 -32.05 34.44 -8.63
CA SER A 98 -31.82 34.30 -7.19
C SER A 98 -30.92 35.41 -6.61
N ALA A 99 -30.93 35.54 -5.27
CA ALA A 99 -30.09 36.52 -4.57
C ALA A 99 -28.59 36.17 -4.63
N PHE A 100 -28.26 34.88 -4.63
CA PHE A 100 -26.89 34.37 -4.50
C PHE A 100 -26.49 33.48 -5.68
N TYR A 101 -25.19 33.29 -5.88
CA TYR A 101 -24.63 32.28 -6.77
C TYR A 101 -23.39 31.65 -6.14
N PHE A 102 -23.00 30.48 -6.62
CA PHE A 102 -21.73 29.88 -6.27
C PHE A 102 -20.65 30.25 -7.29
N GLY A 103 -19.47 30.63 -6.80
CA GLY A 103 -18.24 30.72 -7.58
C GLY A 103 -17.04 31.11 -6.73
N HIS A 104 -15.95 30.35 -6.80
CA HIS A 104 -14.66 30.76 -6.25
C HIS A 104 -13.89 31.66 -7.26
N GLY A 105 -12.58 31.81 -7.04
CA GLY A 105 -11.66 32.49 -7.95
C GLY A 105 -10.26 31.88 -7.89
N ASP A 106 -10.22 30.58 -7.57
CA ASP A 106 -9.02 29.81 -7.22
C ASP A 106 -9.08 28.50 -7.99
N GLU A 107 -8.60 28.53 -9.24
CA GLU A 107 -8.66 27.38 -10.15
C GLU A 107 -7.91 26.15 -9.64
N ALA A 108 -7.00 26.28 -8.66
CA ALA A 108 -6.24 25.13 -8.14
C ALA A 108 -7.07 24.16 -7.28
N ARG A 109 -8.33 24.49 -7.00
CA ARG A 109 -9.24 23.68 -6.19
C ARG A 109 -10.04 22.72 -7.07
N THR A 110 -10.36 21.56 -6.51
CA THR A 110 -11.29 20.60 -7.11
C THR A 110 -12.27 20.06 -6.06
N GLY A 111 -13.33 19.38 -6.50
CA GLY A 111 -14.24 18.68 -5.59
C GLY A 111 -15.56 18.27 -6.24
N VAL A 112 -16.43 17.73 -5.40
CA VAL A 112 -17.78 17.31 -5.76
C VAL A 112 -18.77 17.78 -4.70
N LEU A 113 -19.90 18.34 -5.14
CA LEU A 113 -21.02 18.78 -4.29
C LEU A 113 -22.30 18.03 -4.69
N GLU A 114 -23.02 17.48 -3.73
CA GLU A 114 -24.23 16.66 -3.95
C GLU A 114 -25.45 17.22 -3.22
N SER A 115 -26.61 17.28 -3.89
CA SER A 115 -27.86 17.73 -3.25
C SER A 115 -28.47 16.61 -2.41
N ALA A 116 -29.39 16.96 -1.50
CA ALA A 116 -30.34 15.98 -0.99
C ALA A 116 -31.14 15.32 -2.14
N PRO A 117 -31.54 14.03 -2.03
CA PRO A 117 -32.38 13.36 -3.03
C PRO A 117 -33.78 13.97 -3.18
N PHE A 118 -34.33 13.86 -4.38
CA PHE A 118 -35.67 14.33 -4.76
C PHE A 118 -36.24 13.49 -5.89
N VAL A 119 -37.55 13.55 -6.11
CA VAL A 119 -38.23 12.82 -7.21
C VAL A 119 -38.47 13.74 -8.40
N ILE A 120 -38.05 13.34 -9.61
CA ILE A 120 -38.34 14.09 -10.85
C ILE A 120 -39.86 14.12 -11.07
N GLY A 121 -40.45 15.31 -11.14
CA GLY A 121 -41.90 15.51 -11.22
C GLY A 121 -42.33 16.66 -12.12
N GLY A 122 -43.63 16.96 -12.11
CA GLY A 122 -44.20 18.08 -12.88
C GLY A 122 -44.11 17.82 -14.38
N THR A 123 -43.54 18.76 -15.14
CA THR A 123 -43.28 18.59 -16.58
C THR A 123 -42.04 17.76 -16.89
N GLY A 124 -41.16 17.50 -15.91
CA GLY A 124 -39.83 16.92 -16.14
C GLY A 124 -38.83 17.89 -16.76
N ILE A 125 -39.16 19.17 -16.95
CA ILE A 125 -38.18 20.20 -17.33
C ILE A 125 -37.46 20.67 -16.06
N MET A 126 -36.13 20.70 -16.12
CA MET A 126 -35.27 21.36 -15.12
C MET A 126 -34.65 22.61 -15.74
N THR A 127 -34.57 23.69 -14.98
CA THR A 127 -33.84 24.92 -15.38
C THR A 127 -32.70 25.21 -14.41
N PHE A 128 -31.62 25.81 -14.90
CA PHE A 128 -30.44 26.14 -14.10
C PHE A 128 -29.58 27.19 -14.82
N ARG A 129 -28.62 27.79 -14.12
CA ARG A 129 -27.54 28.58 -14.73
C ARG A 129 -26.18 27.97 -14.46
N LEU A 130 -25.33 27.91 -15.49
CA LEU A 130 -23.91 27.54 -15.37
C LEU A 130 -23.02 28.65 -15.94
N GLY A 131 -21.84 28.82 -15.38
CA GLY A 131 -20.79 29.72 -15.83
C GLY A 131 -19.41 29.12 -15.62
N GLY A 132 -18.37 29.75 -16.18
CA GLY A 132 -17.01 29.19 -16.19
C GLY A 132 -16.96 27.85 -16.92
N GLY A 133 -16.24 26.87 -16.39
CA GLY A 133 -16.26 25.47 -16.82
C GLY A 133 -15.82 25.23 -18.27
N SER A 134 -14.72 25.87 -18.69
CA SER A 134 -14.20 25.74 -20.07
C SER A 134 -13.86 24.29 -20.46
N MET A 135 -13.44 23.49 -19.48
CA MET A 135 -13.17 22.06 -19.61
C MET A 135 -14.42 21.26 -19.25
N VAL A 136 -15.41 21.34 -20.13
CA VAL A 136 -16.71 20.65 -20.07
C VAL A 136 -16.69 19.21 -19.50
N PRO A 137 -15.75 18.31 -19.86
CA PRO A 137 -15.73 16.96 -19.30
C PRO A 137 -15.34 16.85 -17.82
N LEU A 138 -14.70 17.91 -17.28
CA LEU A 138 -14.19 18.02 -15.91
C LEU A 138 -15.01 19.01 -15.05
N THR A 139 -15.91 19.79 -15.65
CA THR A 139 -16.76 20.76 -14.96
C THR A 139 -18.20 20.64 -15.43
N TYR A 140 -19.07 20.09 -14.58
CA TYR A 140 -20.43 19.74 -14.99
C TYR A 140 -21.42 19.64 -13.81
N LEU A 141 -22.70 19.77 -14.16
CA LEU A 141 -23.86 19.44 -13.34
C LEU A 141 -24.46 18.12 -13.85
N SER A 142 -24.56 17.12 -12.99
CA SER A 142 -25.14 15.81 -13.28
C SER A 142 -26.42 15.55 -12.50
N VAL A 143 -27.31 14.75 -13.09
CA VAL A 143 -28.51 14.19 -12.45
C VAL A 143 -28.27 12.69 -12.28
N VAL A 144 -28.13 12.25 -11.03
CA VAL A 144 -27.70 10.89 -10.69
C VAL A 144 -28.85 10.14 -10.02
N ARG A 145 -29.13 8.91 -10.45
CA ARG A 145 -30.19 8.09 -9.86
C ARG A 145 -29.79 7.61 -8.47
N ALA A 146 -30.64 7.87 -7.48
CA ALA A 146 -30.33 7.59 -6.07
C ALA A 146 -30.19 6.09 -5.77
N SER A 147 -30.91 5.23 -6.49
CA SER A 147 -30.96 3.78 -6.22
C SER A 147 -29.74 2.97 -6.64
N ASP A 148 -28.99 3.44 -7.64
CA ASP A 148 -27.91 2.67 -8.30
C ASP A 148 -26.72 3.54 -8.75
N GLN A 149 -26.71 4.83 -8.41
CA GLN A 149 -25.64 5.79 -8.75
C GLN A 149 -25.43 6.01 -10.26
N ILE A 150 -26.33 5.55 -11.12
CA ILE A 150 -26.22 5.78 -12.57
C ILE A 150 -26.43 7.27 -12.88
N GLU A 151 -25.47 7.86 -13.57
CA GLU A 151 -25.58 9.22 -14.12
C GLU A 151 -26.53 9.19 -15.32
N LEU A 152 -27.72 9.79 -15.14
CA LEU A 152 -28.76 9.80 -16.17
C LEU A 152 -28.53 10.93 -17.18
N TYR A 153 -28.06 12.06 -16.67
CA TYR A 153 -27.79 13.26 -17.45
C TYR A 153 -26.57 13.98 -16.90
N ARG A 154 -25.78 14.58 -17.79
CA ARG A 154 -24.68 15.49 -17.48
C ARG A 154 -24.82 16.73 -18.36
N PHE A 155 -24.61 17.90 -17.78
CA PHE A 155 -24.73 19.20 -18.42
C PHE A 155 -23.51 20.08 -18.07
N ALA A 156 -23.07 20.92 -18.99
CA ALA A 156 -21.97 21.86 -18.76
C ALA A 156 -22.23 23.19 -19.46
N ASN A 157 -21.42 24.21 -19.16
CA ASN A 157 -21.48 25.50 -19.83
C ASN A 157 -20.90 25.41 -21.25
N ALA A 158 -21.78 25.19 -22.23
CA ALA A 158 -21.43 25.09 -23.65
C ALA A 158 -21.33 26.46 -24.37
N SER A 159 -21.42 27.60 -23.67
CA SER A 159 -21.43 28.92 -24.29
C SER A 159 -20.05 29.40 -24.71
N GLN A 160 -19.90 29.86 -25.96
CA GLN A 160 -18.65 30.50 -26.43
C GLN A 160 -18.44 31.91 -25.86
N GLU A 161 -19.40 32.46 -25.13
CA GLU A 161 -19.23 33.70 -24.35
C GLU A 161 -18.62 33.44 -22.96
N SER A 162 -18.12 32.22 -22.71
CA SER A 162 -17.50 31.76 -21.47
C SER A 162 -16.24 32.54 -21.08
N THR A 163 -16.44 33.70 -20.49
CA THR A 163 -15.52 34.24 -19.49
C THR A 163 -15.90 33.69 -18.10
N GLU A 164 -14.94 33.59 -17.18
CA GLU A 164 -14.98 33.01 -15.82
C GLU A 164 -16.11 33.51 -14.87
N SER A 165 -17.04 34.33 -15.34
CA SER A 165 -17.97 35.07 -14.48
C SER A 165 -19.34 35.37 -15.11
N VAL A 166 -19.67 34.76 -16.25
CA VAL A 166 -20.99 34.89 -16.89
C VAL A 166 -21.81 33.62 -16.66
N LEU A 167 -22.95 33.76 -16.00
CA LEU A 167 -23.94 32.70 -15.79
C LEU A 167 -24.94 32.66 -16.96
N ILE A 168 -24.99 31.53 -17.65
CA ILE A 168 -25.82 31.28 -18.83
C ILE A 168 -27.02 30.41 -18.44
N ALA A 169 -28.22 30.79 -18.87
CA ALA A 169 -29.47 30.11 -18.56
C ALA A 169 -29.72 28.88 -19.45
N TYR A 170 -29.95 27.73 -18.81
CA TYR A 170 -30.10 26.42 -19.44
C TYR A 170 -31.39 25.71 -19.00
N GLN A 171 -32.02 24.98 -19.93
CA GLN A 171 -33.12 24.06 -19.66
C GLN A 171 -32.77 22.64 -20.11
N ALA A 172 -33.13 21.64 -19.31
CA ALA A 172 -32.95 20.23 -19.61
C ALA A 172 -34.30 19.48 -19.59
N ASP A 173 -34.49 18.57 -20.54
CA ASP A 173 -35.64 17.67 -20.57
C ASP A 173 -35.30 16.33 -19.89
N LEU A 174 -35.81 16.18 -18.67
CA LEU A 174 -35.70 14.98 -17.84
C LEU A 174 -37.00 14.14 -17.88
N SER A 175 -37.93 14.42 -18.81
CA SER A 175 -39.28 13.82 -18.81
C SER A 175 -39.27 12.29 -18.97
N ALA A 176 -38.25 11.73 -19.62
CA ALA A 176 -38.03 10.28 -19.71
C ALA A 176 -37.78 9.61 -18.35
N SER A 177 -37.40 10.38 -17.33
CA SER A 177 -37.07 9.93 -15.97
C SER A 177 -38.11 10.35 -14.92
N LEU A 178 -39.30 10.81 -15.31
CA LEU A 178 -40.39 11.15 -14.38
C LEU A 178 -40.70 10.02 -13.38
N GLY A 179 -40.85 10.39 -12.10
CA GLY A 179 -41.07 9.45 -11.00
C GLY A 179 -39.80 8.77 -10.47
N THR A 180 -38.63 9.03 -11.07
CA THR A 180 -37.35 8.53 -10.58
C THR A 180 -36.84 9.40 -9.43
N GLU A 181 -36.32 8.77 -8.37
CA GLU A 181 -35.58 9.45 -7.30
C GLU A 181 -34.12 9.65 -7.72
N VAL A 182 -33.66 10.89 -7.64
CA VAL A 182 -32.36 11.36 -8.11
C VAL A 182 -31.76 12.37 -7.12
N PHE A 183 -30.49 12.68 -7.27
CA PHE A 183 -29.86 13.85 -6.67
C PHE A 183 -29.04 14.59 -7.73
N LEU A 184 -28.70 15.85 -7.46
CA LEU A 184 -27.82 16.64 -8.31
C LEU A 184 -26.38 16.51 -7.81
N ARG A 185 -25.44 16.39 -8.74
CA ARG A 185 -24.00 16.37 -8.47
C ARG A 185 -23.32 17.47 -9.28
N VAL A 186 -22.71 18.44 -8.63
CA VAL A 186 -21.84 19.45 -9.25
C VAL A 186 -20.40 18.99 -9.10
N VAL A 187 -19.65 18.95 -10.20
CA VAL A 187 -18.24 18.53 -10.24
C VAL A 187 -17.38 19.67 -10.74
N ASP A 188 -16.27 19.88 -10.04
CA ASP A 188 -15.18 20.77 -10.45
C ASP A 188 -13.84 20.03 -10.33
N ASP A 189 -13.31 19.52 -11.44
CA ASP A 189 -12.10 18.68 -11.50
C ASP A 189 -10.96 19.31 -12.34
N ALA A 190 -11.11 20.55 -12.84
CA ALA A 190 -10.17 21.16 -13.78
C ALA A 190 -9.31 22.26 -13.14
N VAL A 191 -8.09 21.89 -12.73
CA VAL A 191 -7.19 22.78 -11.97
C VAL A 191 -6.57 23.98 -12.73
N ALA A 192 -7.06 24.29 -13.94
CA ALA A 192 -6.55 25.36 -14.80
C ALA A 192 -7.48 25.68 -15.99
N ASN A 193 -7.21 26.83 -16.64
CA ASN A 193 -7.69 27.27 -17.96
C ASN A 193 -9.14 27.80 -18.02
N GLY A 194 -9.65 28.44 -16.98
CA GLY A 194 -11.08 28.76 -16.86
C GLY A 194 -11.91 27.53 -16.48
N GLY A 195 -11.27 26.51 -15.92
CA GLY A 195 -11.83 25.22 -15.56
C GLY A 195 -12.62 25.20 -14.25
N MET A 196 -13.10 26.35 -13.78
CA MET A 196 -13.86 26.49 -12.54
C MET A 196 -15.35 26.62 -12.82
N ILE A 197 -16.22 25.89 -12.12
CA ILE A 197 -17.67 25.94 -12.32
C ILE A 197 -18.35 27.01 -11.46
N LEU A 198 -19.24 27.78 -12.08
CA LEU A 198 -20.17 28.68 -11.40
C LEU A 198 -21.59 28.16 -11.62
N PHE A 199 -22.45 28.26 -10.61
CA PHE A 199 -23.87 27.90 -10.76
C PHE A 199 -24.82 28.78 -9.94
N ALA A 200 -26.07 28.88 -10.41
CA ALA A 200 -27.18 29.55 -9.75
C ALA A 200 -28.52 29.04 -10.30
N ASP A 201 -29.64 29.49 -9.72
CA ASP A 201 -31.00 29.32 -10.24
C ASP A 201 -31.39 27.87 -10.58
N ILE A 202 -30.82 26.88 -9.88
CA ILE A 202 -31.15 25.48 -10.11
C ILE A 202 -32.58 25.23 -9.62
N GLU A 203 -33.41 24.77 -10.54
CA GLU A 203 -34.85 24.63 -10.38
C GLU A 203 -35.30 23.31 -11.04
N PRO A 204 -35.39 22.21 -10.25
CA PRO A 204 -35.69 20.88 -10.77
C PRO A 204 -37.19 20.58 -10.95
N TYR A 205 -38.11 21.49 -10.58
CA TYR A 205 -39.55 21.19 -10.61
C TYR A 205 -40.40 22.35 -11.10
N HIS A 206 -40.91 22.20 -12.34
CA HIS A 206 -41.95 23.05 -12.91
C HIS A 206 -43.29 22.28 -13.00
N PRO A 207 -44.36 22.70 -12.31
CA PRO A 207 -45.66 22.00 -12.35
C PRO A 207 -46.43 22.22 -13.66
N GLU A 208 -46.16 23.33 -14.35
CA GLU A 208 -46.65 23.67 -15.69
C GLU A 208 -45.46 24.04 -16.56
N LEU A 209 -45.59 24.01 -17.89
CA LEU A 209 -44.46 24.22 -18.80
C LEU A 209 -44.01 25.70 -18.74
N PRO A 210 -42.79 26.01 -18.28
CA PRO A 210 -42.35 27.38 -18.03
C PRO A 210 -42.10 28.15 -19.33
N HIS A 211 -42.09 29.49 -19.25
CA HIS A 211 -41.72 30.36 -20.35
C HIS A 211 -40.20 30.46 -20.46
N LEU A 212 -39.63 29.79 -21.47
CA LEU A 212 -38.17 29.57 -21.60
C LEU A 212 -37.55 30.23 -22.85
N ASP A 213 -38.16 31.30 -23.36
CA ASP A 213 -37.71 32.00 -24.58
C ASP A 213 -36.27 32.56 -24.51
N SER A 214 -35.70 32.68 -23.30
CA SER A 214 -34.32 33.13 -23.02
C SER A 214 -33.36 32.02 -22.59
N TYR A 215 -33.81 30.76 -22.50
CA TYR A 215 -33.02 29.63 -22.01
C TYR A 215 -32.48 28.79 -23.17
N ILE A 216 -31.21 28.37 -23.08
CA ILE A 216 -30.58 27.46 -24.03
C ILE A 216 -30.98 26.02 -23.68
N SER A 217 -31.25 25.18 -24.69
CA SER A 217 -31.42 23.75 -24.46
C SER A 217 -30.07 23.15 -24.08
N ALA A 218 -29.97 22.60 -22.88
CA ALA A 218 -28.82 21.85 -22.42
C ALA A 218 -28.71 20.53 -23.21
N GLU A 219 -27.52 20.23 -23.70
CA GLU A 219 -27.19 18.94 -24.30
C GLU A 219 -26.81 17.96 -23.20
N ASN A 220 -27.36 16.74 -23.22
CA ASN A 220 -26.88 15.68 -22.34
C ASN A 220 -25.54 15.16 -22.87
N ILE A 221 -24.46 15.45 -22.15
CA ILE A 221 -23.08 15.09 -22.49
C ILE A 221 -22.55 13.92 -21.64
N ALA A 222 -23.45 13.17 -20.99
CA ALA A 222 -23.06 11.99 -20.22
C ALA A 222 -22.36 10.97 -21.14
N PRO A 223 -21.29 10.29 -20.65
CA PRO A 223 -20.68 9.16 -21.34
C PRO A 223 -21.71 8.08 -21.72
N ASP A 224 -22.06 8.01 -23.00
CA ASP A 224 -22.96 6.99 -23.56
C ASP A 224 -22.14 5.86 -24.20
N PHE A 225 -22.53 4.61 -23.92
CA PHE A 225 -21.85 3.40 -24.36
C PHE A 225 -22.90 2.43 -24.92
N GLU A 226 -22.87 2.20 -26.24
CA GLU A 226 -23.80 1.29 -26.91
C GLU A 226 -23.67 -0.15 -26.35
N ASP A 227 -24.80 -0.74 -25.94
CA ASP A 227 -24.97 -2.12 -25.47
C ASP A 227 -23.82 -2.65 -24.57
N THR A 228 -23.73 -2.08 -23.36
CA THR A 228 -22.68 -2.40 -22.38
C THR A 228 -22.59 -3.89 -22.03
N ALA A 229 -23.67 -4.66 -22.19
CA ALA A 229 -23.69 -6.11 -22.00
C ALA A 229 -22.85 -6.89 -23.03
N LEU A 230 -22.39 -6.23 -24.11
CA LEU A 230 -21.52 -6.78 -25.15
C LEU A 230 -20.08 -6.22 -25.09
N ALA A 231 -19.73 -5.41 -24.09
CA ALA A 231 -18.41 -4.80 -23.97
C ALA A 231 -17.29 -5.87 -23.92
N PRO A 232 -16.30 -5.83 -24.84
CA PRO A 232 -15.28 -6.87 -24.96
C PRO A 232 -14.31 -6.84 -23.78
N TYR A 233 -13.68 -7.98 -23.46
CA TYR A 233 -12.59 -7.99 -22.48
C TYR A 233 -11.37 -7.18 -22.94
N GLN A 234 -11.00 -7.29 -24.21
CA GLN A 234 -9.93 -6.51 -24.81
C GLN A 234 -10.51 -5.26 -25.48
N LEU A 235 -10.06 -4.09 -25.04
CA LEU A 235 -10.40 -2.80 -25.62
C LEU A 235 -10.09 -2.76 -27.13
N GLU A 236 -11.04 -2.27 -27.92
CA GLU A 236 -10.89 -2.10 -29.36
C GLU A 236 -9.81 -1.06 -29.68
N ASN A 237 -8.91 -1.39 -30.62
CA ASN A 237 -7.87 -0.48 -31.13
C ASN A 237 -6.99 0.17 -30.02
N GLY A 238 -6.83 -0.51 -28.87
CA GLY A 238 -5.99 -0.05 -27.76
C GLY A 238 -4.49 0.01 -28.06
N ASP A 239 -4.04 -0.68 -29.11
CA ASP A 239 -2.69 -0.62 -29.66
C ASP A 239 -2.52 0.42 -30.78
N PHE A 240 -3.60 1.13 -31.14
CA PHE A 240 -3.69 2.05 -32.27
C PHE A 240 -3.21 1.47 -33.61
N ALA A 241 -3.27 0.15 -33.81
CA ALA A 241 -2.77 -0.52 -35.01
C ALA A 241 -3.47 -0.04 -36.30
N THR A 242 -4.70 0.46 -36.21
CA THR A 242 -5.42 1.05 -37.34
C THR A 242 -4.85 2.40 -37.80
N ARG A 243 -4.05 3.07 -36.95
CA ARG A 243 -3.62 4.47 -37.08
C ARG A 243 -4.79 5.46 -37.20
N THR A 244 -5.87 5.15 -36.50
CA THR A 244 -7.03 6.02 -36.31
C THR A 244 -7.45 5.99 -34.85
N LEU A 245 -8.25 6.96 -34.42
CA LEU A 245 -8.95 6.98 -33.14
C LEU A 245 -10.27 6.17 -33.17
N ALA A 246 -10.42 5.18 -34.06
CA ALA A 246 -11.56 4.28 -34.05
C ALA A 246 -11.70 3.57 -32.68
N GLY A 247 -12.90 3.54 -32.11
CA GLY A 247 -13.12 3.05 -30.73
C GLY A 247 -12.79 4.06 -29.63
N TRP A 248 -12.42 5.30 -29.98
CA TRP A 248 -12.13 6.39 -29.05
C TRP A 248 -12.88 7.68 -29.42
N THR A 249 -13.20 8.49 -28.41
CA THR A 249 -13.91 9.78 -28.57
C THR A 249 -13.06 10.92 -28.02
N VAL A 250 -12.97 12.02 -28.78
CA VAL A 250 -12.21 13.22 -28.38
C VAL A 250 -13.17 14.29 -27.86
N HIS A 251 -12.87 14.83 -26.68
CA HIS A 251 -13.56 15.98 -26.10
C HIS A 251 -12.59 17.14 -25.87
N GLY A 252 -13.07 18.38 -25.88
CA GLY A 252 -12.26 19.58 -25.72
C GLY A 252 -11.93 20.28 -27.05
N GLU A 253 -10.76 20.91 -27.12
CA GLU A 253 -10.40 21.81 -28.21
C GLU A 253 -10.06 21.08 -29.52
N THR A 254 -10.32 21.75 -30.66
CA THR A 254 -10.10 21.15 -31.98
C THR A 254 -8.62 20.80 -32.19
N GLY A 255 -8.34 19.51 -32.27
CA GLY A 255 -7.01 19.00 -32.58
C GLY A 255 -6.09 18.80 -31.39
N VAL A 256 -6.62 18.64 -30.17
CA VAL A 256 -5.88 18.04 -29.05
C VAL A 256 -5.49 16.58 -29.38
N PHE A 257 -6.42 15.75 -29.85
CA PHE A 257 -6.15 14.40 -30.34
C PHE A 257 -6.67 14.24 -31.78
N GLN A 258 -5.89 13.57 -32.64
CA GLN A 258 -6.23 13.28 -34.05
C GLN A 258 -5.59 11.96 -34.52
N ASP A 259 -6.12 11.35 -35.59
CA ASP A 259 -5.46 10.22 -36.29
C ASP A 259 -4.01 10.55 -36.70
N SER A 260 -3.76 11.80 -37.08
CA SER A 260 -2.43 12.31 -37.49
C SER A 260 -1.40 12.32 -36.35
N HIS A 261 -1.85 12.20 -35.10
CA HIS A 261 -1.01 12.13 -33.90
C HIS A 261 -0.51 10.70 -33.62
N ILE A 262 -0.99 9.70 -34.37
CA ILE A 262 -0.57 8.30 -34.25
C ILE A 262 0.59 8.01 -35.22
N ASN A 263 1.75 7.63 -34.67
CA ASN A 263 2.93 7.37 -35.47
C ASN A 263 2.93 5.96 -36.12
N ALA A 264 3.99 5.64 -36.86
CA ALA A 264 4.08 4.38 -37.60
C ALA A 264 4.03 3.11 -36.72
N ASN A 265 4.33 3.22 -35.43
CA ASN A 265 4.44 2.12 -34.47
C ASN A 265 3.21 1.98 -33.55
N GLY A 266 2.16 2.79 -33.73
CA GLY A 266 0.98 2.78 -32.85
C GLY A 266 1.10 3.64 -31.59
N ARG A 267 2.09 4.55 -31.53
CA ARG A 267 2.17 5.56 -30.47
C ARG A 267 1.32 6.77 -30.82
N LEU A 268 0.35 7.07 -29.97
CA LEU A 268 -0.37 8.34 -29.96
C LEU A 268 0.42 9.38 -29.14
N SER A 269 0.56 10.61 -29.66
CA SER A 269 1.12 11.74 -28.91
C SER A 269 0.47 13.05 -29.35
N ASN A 270 -0.11 13.80 -28.41
CA ASN A 270 -0.73 15.10 -28.71
C ASN A 270 0.27 16.27 -28.87
N ARG A 271 1.58 15.97 -28.81
CA ARG A 271 2.68 16.89 -29.09
C ARG A 271 2.54 17.81 -30.32
N PRO A 272 1.89 17.42 -31.44
CA PRO A 272 1.67 18.35 -32.55
C PRO A 272 0.85 19.60 -32.20
N ASN A 273 0.14 19.62 -31.06
CA ASN A 273 -0.66 20.73 -30.58
C ASN A 273 -0.69 20.83 -29.04
N GLU A 274 0.48 20.91 -28.39
CA GLU A 274 0.65 21.05 -26.92
C GLU A 274 -0.10 22.25 -26.29
N THR A 275 -0.67 23.16 -27.09
CA THR A 275 -1.46 24.29 -26.59
C THR A 275 -2.96 24.01 -26.47
N ALA A 276 -3.44 22.91 -27.04
CA ALA A 276 -4.86 22.54 -27.03
C ALA A 276 -5.19 21.58 -25.90
N VAL A 277 -6.24 21.89 -25.14
CA VAL A 277 -6.69 21.08 -23.99
C VAL A 277 -7.91 20.22 -24.34
N GLY A 278 -8.05 19.08 -23.67
CA GLY A 278 -9.17 18.17 -23.83
C GLY A 278 -8.90 16.79 -23.23
N LEU A 279 -9.73 15.80 -23.59
CA LEU A 279 -9.48 14.41 -23.23
C LEU A 279 -9.79 13.43 -24.35
N LEU A 280 -9.14 12.28 -24.29
CA LEU A 280 -9.44 11.12 -25.13
C LEU A 280 -10.11 10.04 -24.28
N ARG A 281 -11.35 9.68 -24.60
CA ARG A 281 -12.14 8.64 -23.94
C ARG A 281 -12.12 7.35 -24.75
N SER A 282 -11.94 6.20 -24.10
CA SER A 282 -12.05 4.88 -24.74
C SER A 282 -13.51 4.42 -24.85
N GLY A 283 -13.77 3.45 -25.72
CA GLY A 283 -14.93 2.56 -25.56
C GLY A 283 -14.88 1.77 -24.25
N ALA A 284 -16.00 1.14 -23.88
CA ALA A 284 -16.09 0.29 -22.71
C ALA A 284 -15.36 -1.05 -22.91
N PHE A 285 -14.82 -1.61 -21.83
CA PHE A 285 -14.30 -2.98 -21.77
C PHE A 285 -14.80 -3.68 -20.50
N THR A 286 -14.97 -5.00 -20.55
CA THR A 286 -15.31 -5.81 -19.36
C THR A 286 -14.04 -6.30 -18.67
N VAL A 287 -13.96 -6.20 -17.34
CA VAL A 287 -12.83 -6.77 -16.57
C VAL A 287 -12.95 -8.30 -16.51
N GLY A 288 -11.84 -9.01 -16.74
CA GLY A 288 -11.79 -10.46 -16.63
C GLY A 288 -10.44 -11.07 -16.97
N GLY A 289 -10.39 -12.39 -17.02
CA GLY A 289 -9.15 -13.15 -17.30
C GLY A 289 -8.27 -13.21 -16.05
N GLN A 290 -7.17 -12.47 -16.05
CA GLN A 290 -6.31 -12.26 -14.87
C GLN A 290 -6.68 -10.98 -14.10
N ASN A 291 -7.75 -10.27 -14.48
CA ASN A 291 -8.18 -8.99 -13.91
C ASN A 291 -7.09 -7.89 -13.91
N LEU A 292 -6.17 -7.96 -14.87
CA LEU A 292 -5.06 -7.02 -15.04
C LEU A 292 -5.24 -6.20 -16.31
N MET A 293 -4.98 -4.90 -16.20
CA MET A 293 -4.80 -4.00 -17.33
C MET A 293 -3.33 -3.58 -17.42
N SER A 294 -2.84 -3.32 -18.63
CA SER A 294 -1.56 -2.64 -18.86
C SER A 294 -1.67 -1.57 -19.95
N PHE A 295 -0.76 -0.62 -19.93
CA PHE A 295 -0.66 0.47 -20.91
C PHE A 295 0.76 1.04 -20.90
N ARG A 296 1.19 1.67 -21.99
CA ARG A 296 2.43 2.45 -21.98
C ARG A 296 2.12 3.94 -21.92
N LEU A 297 2.58 4.62 -20.87
CA LEU A 297 2.36 6.06 -20.66
C LEU A 297 3.70 6.80 -20.63
N GLY A 298 3.73 7.98 -21.23
CA GLY A 298 4.86 8.90 -21.23
C GLY A 298 4.38 10.36 -21.25
N ALA A 299 5.34 11.28 -21.14
CA ALA A 299 5.10 12.68 -20.79
C ALA A 299 4.42 12.82 -19.41
N THR A 300 3.31 13.55 -19.28
CA THR A 300 2.63 13.87 -17.99
C THR A 300 3.50 14.56 -16.94
N LYS A 301 4.20 15.65 -17.29
CA LYS A 301 5.02 16.41 -16.32
C LYS A 301 4.22 16.92 -15.10
N HIS A 302 2.98 17.29 -15.34
CA HIS A 302 2.09 17.95 -14.38
C HIS A 302 0.93 16.99 -14.04
N PRO A 303 1.05 16.10 -13.05
CA PRO A 303 0.07 15.05 -12.77
C PRO A 303 -1.32 15.54 -12.40
N GLU A 304 -1.45 16.79 -11.96
CA GLU A 304 -2.71 17.47 -11.70
C GLU A 304 -3.41 17.97 -12.99
N LEU A 305 -2.67 18.15 -14.08
CA LEU A 305 -3.18 18.58 -15.40
C LEU A 305 -3.23 17.45 -16.43
N THR A 306 -2.33 16.48 -16.32
CA THR A 306 -2.07 15.45 -17.35
C THR A 306 -2.01 14.07 -16.73
N TYR A 307 -3.03 13.26 -16.97
CA TYR A 307 -3.20 11.96 -16.30
C TYR A 307 -4.07 10.98 -17.11
N MET A 308 -3.98 9.70 -16.78
CA MET A 308 -4.96 8.68 -17.16
C MET A 308 -5.90 8.43 -15.98
N VAL A 309 -7.19 8.23 -16.27
CA VAL A 309 -8.19 7.80 -15.31
C VAL A 309 -8.94 6.57 -15.82
N VAL A 310 -9.29 5.66 -14.92
CA VAL A 310 -10.19 4.52 -15.14
C VAL A 310 -11.50 4.83 -14.43
N ARG A 311 -12.63 4.65 -15.13
CA ARG A 311 -13.98 4.92 -14.62
C ARG A 311 -14.93 3.75 -14.85
N ARG A 312 -15.92 3.60 -13.96
CA ARG A 312 -17.02 2.64 -14.14
C ARG A 312 -18.05 3.19 -15.13
N VAL A 313 -18.48 2.34 -16.05
CA VAL A 313 -19.49 2.69 -17.06
C VAL A 313 -20.83 2.98 -16.39
N GLY A 314 -21.47 4.08 -16.78
CA GLY A 314 -22.82 4.45 -16.32
C GLY A 314 -22.87 5.23 -15.00
N THR A 315 -22.05 4.89 -14.00
CA THR A 315 -21.92 5.72 -12.78
C THR A 315 -20.89 6.84 -12.94
N ASN A 316 -19.92 6.64 -13.85
CA ASN A 316 -18.77 7.51 -14.11
C ASN A 316 -17.87 7.73 -12.87
N GLU A 317 -18.05 6.88 -11.86
CA GLU A 317 -17.22 6.75 -10.67
C GLU A 317 -15.77 6.52 -11.07
N GLU A 318 -14.88 7.31 -10.48
CA GLU A 318 -13.45 7.20 -10.68
C GLU A 318 -12.87 6.12 -9.78
N VAL A 319 -12.30 5.07 -10.37
CA VAL A 319 -11.75 3.92 -9.64
C VAL A 319 -10.23 3.91 -9.56
N PHE A 320 -9.56 4.64 -10.47
CA PHE A 320 -8.10 4.73 -10.51
C PHE A 320 -7.66 5.97 -11.30
N ARG A 321 -6.72 6.77 -10.78
CA ARG A 321 -6.06 7.87 -11.52
C ARG A 321 -4.55 7.68 -11.46
N THR A 322 -3.83 7.93 -12.56
CA THR A 322 -2.38 7.72 -12.61
C THR A 322 -1.70 8.63 -13.62
N TRP A 323 -0.39 8.76 -13.48
CA TRP A 323 0.50 9.53 -14.32
C TRP A 323 1.77 8.72 -14.59
N SER A 324 2.65 9.19 -15.48
CA SER A 324 3.97 8.58 -15.67
C SER A 324 4.95 9.09 -14.62
N ASP A 325 5.01 8.45 -13.46
CA ASP A 325 5.95 8.78 -12.37
C ASP A 325 7.44 8.64 -12.77
N ARG A 326 7.73 7.93 -13.87
CA ARG A 326 9.06 7.77 -14.49
C ARG A 326 9.43 8.86 -15.50
N TRP A 327 8.63 9.92 -15.61
CA TRP A 327 8.91 11.02 -16.54
C TRP A 327 10.19 11.78 -16.18
N GLN A 328 10.96 12.17 -17.20
CA GLN A 328 12.14 13.03 -17.08
C GLN A 328 12.27 13.90 -18.33
N ASP A 329 12.78 15.13 -18.21
CA ASP A 329 13.02 16.05 -19.34
C ASP A 329 13.80 15.37 -20.50
N ILE A 330 14.80 14.56 -20.16
CA ILE A 330 15.67 13.86 -21.13
C ILE A 330 14.98 12.71 -21.86
N HIS A 331 13.81 12.27 -21.40
CA HIS A 331 13.03 11.18 -21.97
C HIS A 331 11.98 11.66 -22.99
N GLU A 332 11.66 12.97 -23.02
CA GLU A 332 10.65 13.57 -23.91
C GLU A 332 9.31 12.78 -23.95
N GLU A 333 9.04 12.10 -25.06
CA GLU A 333 7.84 11.28 -25.33
C GLU A 333 8.10 9.76 -25.13
N ALA A 334 9.13 9.37 -24.39
CA ALA A 334 9.37 7.96 -24.10
C ALA A 334 8.29 7.44 -23.15
N THR A 335 7.71 6.29 -23.50
CA THR A 335 6.65 5.65 -22.73
C THR A 335 7.21 4.52 -21.88
N HIS A 336 6.73 4.40 -20.65
CA HIS A 336 7.01 3.30 -19.74
C HIS A 336 5.78 2.41 -19.64
N LEU A 337 6.00 1.09 -19.49
CA LEU A 337 4.91 0.15 -19.27
C LEU A 337 4.44 0.26 -17.81
N TYR A 338 3.13 0.24 -17.62
CA TYR A 338 2.47 0.19 -16.32
C TYR A 338 1.34 -0.84 -16.35
N TYR A 339 1.05 -1.43 -15.19
CA TYR A 339 -0.02 -2.39 -14.91
C TYR A 339 -0.91 -1.87 -13.77
N ILE A 340 -2.20 -2.23 -13.83
CA ILE A 340 -3.20 -1.96 -12.79
C ILE A 340 -3.89 -3.29 -12.45
N ASP A 341 -4.04 -3.57 -11.15
CA ASP A 341 -4.94 -4.62 -10.66
C ASP A 341 -6.37 -4.09 -10.62
N LEU A 342 -7.27 -4.80 -11.30
CA LEU A 342 -8.70 -4.51 -11.40
C LEU A 342 -9.55 -5.61 -10.76
N ARG A 343 -8.98 -6.51 -9.93
CA ARG A 343 -9.71 -7.63 -9.29
C ARG A 343 -10.98 -7.21 -8.53
N ALA A 344 -10.99 -6.01 -7.96
CA ALA A 344 -12.15 -5.45 -7.27
C ALA A 344 -13.36 -5.18 -8.19
N TYR A 345 -13.14 -5.17 -9.51
CA TYR A 345 -14.13 -4.83 -10.55
C TYR A 345 -14.38 -6.00 -11.51
N GLU A 346 -14.08 -7.25 -11.14
CA GLU A 346 -14.26 -8.41 -12.01
C GLU A 346 -15.70 -8.53 -12.56
N GLY A 347 -15.84 -8.66 -13.88
CA GLY A 347 -17.12 -8.73 -14.57
C GLY A 347 -17.80 -7.37 -14.80
N GLU A 348 -17.29 -6.28 -14.23
CA GLU A 348 -17.81 -4.93 -14.46
C GLU A 348 -17.30 -4.34 -15.77
N GLN A 349 -18.03 -3.33 -16.27
CA GLN A 349 -17.65 -2.56 -17.45
C GLN A 349 -16.94 -1.26 -17.02
N LEU A 350 -15.70 -1.10 -17.46
CA LEU A 350 -14.88 0.07 -17.22
C LEU A 350 -14.54 0.78 -18.55
N TYR A 351 -14.10 2.03 -18.46
CA TYR A 351 -13.54 2.78 -19.57
C TYR A 351 -12.40 3.69 -19.09
N LEU A 352 -11.65 4.24 -20.05
CA LEU A 352 -10.47 5.06 -19.81
C LEU A 352 -10.69 6.49 -20.30
N GLU A 353 -10.12 7.46 -19.60
CA GLU A 353 -9.92 8.81 -20.14
C GLU A 353 -8.46 9.22 -19.96
N PHE A 354 -7.89 9.82 -21.00
CA PHE A 354 -6.57 10.44 -20.98
C PHE A 354 -6.78 11.95 -21.06
N VAL A 355 -6.56 12.63 -19.94
CA VAL A 355 -6.86 14.05 -19.73
C VAL A 355 -5.62 14.88 -19.99
N ASP A 356 -5.73 15.86 -20.88
CA ASP A 356 -4.76 16.95 -21.03
C ASP A 356 -5.44 18.30 -20.75
N ASN A 357 -5.23 18.83 -19.56
CA ASN A 357 -5.58 20.21 -19.20
C ASN A 357 -4.34 21.13 -19.17
N ALA A 358 -3.22 20.76 -19.78
CA ALA A 358 -2.04 21.63 -19.83
C ALA A 358 -1.98 22.44 -21.14
N ARG A 359 -1.41 23.64 -21.05
CA ARG A 359 -1.11 24.48 -22.23
C ARG A 359 0.39 24.68 -22.36
N GLY A 360 1.06 23.65 -22.88
CA GLY A 360 2.50 23.60 -23.10
C GLY A 360 3.31 23.14 -21.89
N ASP A 361 4.58 23.55 -21.84
CA ASP A 361 5.55 23.17 -20.79
C ASP A 361 5.72 21.65 -20.58
N TRP A 362 5.58 20.84 -21.63
CA TRP A 362 5.60 19.37 -21.56
C TRP A 362 4.49 18.73 -20.71
N GLY A 363 3.47 19.51 -20.34
CA GLY A 363 2.15 18.95 -20.08
C GLY A 363 1.56 18.50 -21.41
N LEU A 364 1.86 17.26 -21.78
CA LEU A 364 1.33 16.55 -22.93
C LEU A 364 1.18 15.07 -22.56
N LEU A 365 0.50 14.29 -23.39
CA LEU A 365 0.26 12.86 -23.20
C LEU A 365 0.84 12.04 -24.36
N THR A 366 1.57 10.98 -24.03
CA THR A 366 2.00 9.95 -24.99
C THR A 366 1.53 8.57 -24.53
N LEU A 367 0.87 7.83 -25.43
CA LEU A 367 0.17 6.57 -25.11
C LEU A 367 0.44 5.48 -26.17
N GLU A 368 0.67 4.25 -25.72
CA GLU A 368 0.79 3.05 -26.57
C GLU A 368 0.21 1.81 -25.88
N GLN A 369 -0.15 0.79 -26.65
CA GLN A 369 -0.33 -0.60 -26.18
C GLN A 369 -1.26 -0.78 -24.97
N VAL A 370 -2.45 -0.17 -25.02
CA VAL A 370 -3.50 -0.38 -24.01
C VAL A 370 -4.07 -1.79 -24.15
N ARG A 371 -3.84 -2.61 -23.12
CA ARG A 371 -4.27 -4.01 -23.05
C ARG A 371 -5.06 -4.24 -21.77
N THR A 372 -6.33 -4.55 -21.92
CA THR A 372 -7.28 -4.73 -20.81
C THR A 372 -7.58 -6.20 -20.51
N HIS A 373 -6.99 -7.13 -21.27
CA HIS A 373 -7.22 -8.56 -21.08
C HIS A 373 -5.94 -9.40 -21.15
N TYR A 374 -5.72 -10.16 -20.08
CA TYR A 374 -4.68 -11.16 -19.94
C TYR A 374 -5.33 -12.51 -19.63
N THR A 375 -5.01 -13.55 -20.41
CA THR A 375 -5.46 -14.93 -20.14
C THR A 375 -4.49 -15.67 -19.22
N GLU A 376 -3.21 -15.30 -19.28
CA GLU A 376 -2.10 -15.83 -18.48
C GLU A 376 -1.46 -14.67 -17.73
N ARG A 377 -0.97 -14.95 -16.52
CA ARG A 377 -0.36 -13.96 -15.62
C ARG A 377 0.90 -13.37 -16.28
N PRO A 378 0.98 -12.05 -16.51
CA PRO A 378 2.16 -11.43 -17.09
C PRO A 378 3.33 -11.44 -16.10
N LEU A 379 4.56 -11.38 -16.63
CA LEU A 379 5.72 -11.01 -15.84
C LEU A 379 5.67 -9.50 -15.59
N VAL A 380 5.41 -9.11 -14.34
CA VAL A 380 5.50 -7.73 -13.85
C VAL A 380 6.65 -7.68 -12.85
N THR A 381 7.56 -6.73 -13.03
CA THR A 381 8.71 -6.54 -12.13
C THR A 381 8.52 -5.27 -11.31
N ASP A 382 8.75 -4.13 -11.93
CA ASP A 382 8.56 -2.80 -11.37
C ASP A 382 7.33 -2.07 -11.94
N GLU A 383 6.75 -2.56 -13.02
CA GLU A 383 5.83 -1.83 -13.91
C GLU A 383 4.43 -1.58 -13.32
N ILE A 384 4.30 -1.14 -12.08
CA ILE A 384 3.01 -0.91 -11.42
C ILE A 384 2.62 0.56 -11.54
N ALA A 385 1.36 0.83 -11.92
CA ALA A 385 0.82 2.18 -11.97
C ALA A 385 0.56 2.72 -10.54
N VAL A 386 0.87 3.99 -10.31
CA VAL A 386 0.64 4.65 -9.01
C VAL A 386 -0.76 5.25 -9.02
N ASN A 387 -1.62 4.87 -8.07
CA ASN A 387 -2.88 5.60 -7.89
C ASN A 387 -2.61 6.98 -7.27
N LEU A 388 -2.96 8.05 -7.98
CA LEU A 388 -2.79 9.45 -7.56
C LEU A 388 -3.56 9.80 -6.28
N HIS A 389 -4.61 9.04 -5.97
CA HIS A 389 -5.39 9.19 -4.73
C HIS A 389 -4.88 8.32 -3.58
N ALA A 390 -3.85 7.49 -3.79
CA ALA A 390 -3.26 6.73 -2.70
C ALA A 390 -2.46 7.68 -1.77
N PRO A 391 -2.61 7.55 -0.43
CA PRO A 391 -1.82 8.34 0.50
C PRO A 391 -0.33 7.98 0.40
N TYR A 392 0.53 9.01 0.47
CA TYR A 392 1.99 8.90 0.47
C TYR A 392 2.61 9.86 1.49
N LEU A 393 3.86 9.60 1.87
CA LEU A 393 4.63 10.46 2.77
C LEU A 393 5.56 11.39 1.99
N SER A 394 5.66 12.65 2.43
CA SER A 394 6.57 13.65 1.86
C SER A 394 7.58 14.18 2.88
N ASP A 395 7.11 14.55 4.07
CA ASP A 395 7.93 15.06 5.20
C ASP A 395 7.29 14.66 6.55
N PRO A 396 7.24 13.36 6.88
CA PRO A 396 6.52 12.86 8.05
C PRO A 396 7.19 13.33 9.36
N GLN A 397 6.37 13.65 10.35
CA GLN A 397 6.82 14.18 11.64
C GLN A 397 6.73 13.15 12.78
N TYR A 398 5.97 12.06 12.59
CA TYR A 398 5.68 10.99 13.54
C TYR A 398 5.09 11.51 14.87
N THR A 399 4.22 12.52 14.76
CA THR A 399 3.77 13.32 15.91
C THR A 399 3.03 12.47 16.95
N VAL A 400 2.26 11.46 16.53
CA VAL A 400 1.51 10.62 17.46
C VAL A 400 2.45 9.65 18.17
N MET A 401 3.32 8.94 17.44
CA MET A 401 4.34 8.06 18.01
C MET A 401 5.22 8.81 19.02
N ARG A 402 5.75 9.99 18.65
CA ARG A 402 6.59 10.82 19.54
C ARG A 402 5.84 11.24 20.82
N SER A 403 4.54 11.49 20.73
CA SER A 403 3.72 11.83 21.90
C SER A 403 3.62 10.72 22.96
N TYR A 404 3.79 9.45 22.55
CA TYR A 404 3.95 8.31 23.47
C TYR A 404 5.40 8.15 23.94
N VAL A 405 6.38 8.23 23.03
CA VAL A 405 7.75 7.81 23.29
C VAL A 405 8.60 8.88 23.99
N ASP A 406 8.47 10.16 23.63
CA ASP A 406 9.28 11.24 24.24
C ASP A 406 9.06 11.37 25.75
N PRO A 407 7.82 11.26 26.30
CA PRO A 407 7.61 11.20 27.74
C PRO A 407 8.26 9.99 28.43
N LEU A 408 8.38 8.84 27.74
CA LEU A 408 9.05 7.65 28.28
C LEU A 408 10.56 7.86 28.32
N ILE A 409 11.16 8.37 27.23
CA ILE A 409 12.58 8.77 27.18
C ILE A 409 12.90 9.76 28.32
N ALA A 410 12.05 10.76 28.54
CA ALA A 410 12.25 11.77 29.58
C ALA A 410 12.19 11.23 31.03
N GLN A 411 11.66 10.02 31.24
CA GLN A 411 11.56 9.37 32.55
C GLN A 411 12.74 8.45 32.89
N ILE A 412 13.62 8.13 31.93
CA ILE A 412 14.79 7.28 32.18
C ILE A 412 15.83 8.06 33.01
N GLU A 413 16.07 7.62 34.26
CA GLU A 413 16.96 8.33 35.20
C GLU A 413 18.45 8.20 34.85
N ASP A 414 18.89 7.04 34.33
CA ASP A 414 20.28 6.86 33.91
C ASP A 414 20.55 7.56 32.57
N GLU A 415 21.52 8.48 32.54
CA GLU A 415 21.84 9.28 31.35
C GLU A 415 22.41 8.42 30.21
N THR A 416 23.12 7.33 30.51
CA THR A 416 23.71 6.42 29.51
C THR A 416 22.61 5.63 28.82
N GLU A 417 21.70 5.03 29.59
CA GLU A 417 20.53 4.33 29.07
C GLU A 417 19.61 5.26 28.29
N ARG A 418 19.29 6.44 28.86
CA ARG A 418 18.42 7.42 28.21
C ARG A 418 18.96 7.84 26.85
N LEU A 419 20.24 8.24 26.78
CA LEU A 419 20.89 8.65 25.53
C LEU A 419 21.04 7.49 24.53
N THR A 420 21.21 6.26 25.02
CA THR A 420 21.29 5.07 24.16
C THR A 420 19.93 4.78 23.56
N PHE A 421 18.89 4.65 24.38
CA PHE A 421 17.53 4.40 23.92
C PHE A 421 17.02 5.50 22.97
N GLU A 422 17.15 6.78 23.34
CA GLU A 422 16.76 7.94 22.52
C GLU A 422 17.37 7.87 21.11
N LYS A 423 18.68 7.63 21.01
CA LYS A 423 19.36 7.58 19.71
C LYS A 423 19.05 6.31 18.94
N THR A 424 19.00 5.16 19.58
CA THR A 424 18.70 3.90 18.89
C THR A 424 17.28 3.91 18.34
N PHE A 425 16.31 4.36 19.15
CA PHE A 425 14.89 4.39 18.77
C PHE A 425 14.64 5.29 17.56
N TYR A 426 15.26 6.47 17.48
CA TYR A 426 15.07 7.38 16.35
C TYR A 426 16.08 7.19 15.19
N SER A 427 17.06 6.28 15.32
CA SER A 427 18.17 6.19 14.35
C SER A 427 17.75 5.85 12.91
N THR A 428 16.66 5.11 12.70
CA THR A 428 16.16 4.81 11.34
C THR A 428 15.48 6.03 10.69
N LEU A 429 14.68 6.77 11.47
CA LEU A 429 13.82 7.86 10.97
C LEU A 429 14.51 9.22 10.95
N ASP A 430 15.26 9.58 11.99
CA ASP A 430 15.88 10.91 12.16
C ASP A 430 17.40 10.87 11.97
N GLY A 431 18.02 9.70 12.14
CA GLY A 431 19.46 9.58 12.35
C GLY A 431 19.87 9.91 13.78
N PHE A 432 21.14 10.27 14.01
CA PHE A 432 21.64 10.63 15.34
C PHE A 432 22.94 11.44 15.30
N SER A 433 23.18 12.21 16.37
CA SER A 433 24.48 12.87 16.63
C SER A 433 25.15 12.26 17.85
N ASN A 434 26.45 11.97 17.76
CA ASN A 434 27.26 11.43 18.86
C ASN A 434 28.70 11.99 18.84
N ARG A 435 29.61 11.40 19.63
CA ARG A 435 31.01 11.87 19.74
C ARG A 435 31.86 11.70 18.47
N ILE A 436 31.43 10.86 17.52
CA ILE A 436 32.14 10.54 16.28
C ILE A 436 31.68 11.49 15.16
N GLY A 437 30.38 11.78 15.09
CA GLY A 437 29.83 12.68 14.09
C GLY A 437 28.31 12.80 14.15
N ASN A 438 27.75 13.34 13.06
CA ASN A 438 26.33 13.43 12.81
C ASN A 438 26.00 12.49 11.65
N PHE A 439 25.02 11.61 11.85
CA PHE A 439 24.55 10.63 10.89
C PHE A 439 23.09 10.97 10.57
N PRO A 440 22.73 11.13 9.28
CA PRO A 440 21.37 11.49 8.89
C PRO A 440 20.41 10.31 9.06
N SER A 441 19.13 10.56 8.79
CA SER A 441 18.16 9.50 8.51
C SER A 441 18.68 8.54 7.45
N VAL A 442 18.28 7.27 7.58
CA VAL A 442 18.48 6.23 6.56
C VAL A 442 17.25 6.01 5.69
N THR A 443 16.17 6.76 5.93
CA THR A 443 14.86 6.57 5.30
C THR A 443 14.57 7.67 4.27
N GLU A 444 14.19 7.26 3.06
CA GLU A 444 13.78 8.12 1.94
C GLU A 444 12.32 7.84 1.59
N TYR A 445 11.47 8.88 1.60
CA TYR A 445 10.06 8.79 1.19
C TYR A 445 9.88 9.29 -0.25
N ARG A 446 9.05 8.61 -1.03
CA ARG A 446 8.84 8.90 -2.46
C ARG A 446 7.41 9.32 -2.75
N ARG A 447 7.25 10.20 -3.75
CA ARG A 447 5.94 10.69 -4.22
C ARG A 447 5.02 9.58 -4.75
N ASN A 448 5.57 8.41 -5.09
CA ASN A 448 4.78 7.24 -5.49
C ASN A 448 4.35 6.34 -4.30
N GLY A 449 4.61 6.75 -3.06
CA GLY A 449 4.24 6.00 -1.85
C GLY A 449 5.30 5.01 -1.37
N ASN A 450 6.36 4.74 -2.15
CA ASN A 450 7.44 3.86 -1.70
C ASN A 450 8.29 4.52 -0.59
N THR A 451 8.79 3.68 0.32
CA THR A 451 9.81 4.04 1.31
C THR A 451 11.06 3.21 1.04
N PHE A 452 12.22 3.85 0.97
CA PHE A 452 13.50 3.19 0.73
C PHE A 452 14.41 3.40 1.95
N ILE A 453 14.94 2.31 2.52
CA ILE A 453 15.73 2.35 3.77
C ILE A 453 17.11 1.74 3.53
N ILE A 454 18.18 2.54 3.69
CA ILE A 454 19.56 2.05 3.64
C ILE A 454 20.00 1.48 5.00
N THR A 455 21.04 0.62 5.04
CA THR A 455 21.50 0.03 6.30
C THR A 455 22.10 1.03 7.30
N GLY A 456 22.65 2.15 6.78
CA GLY A 456 23.50 3.10 7.51
C GLY A 456 24.72 3.47 6.66
N ASP A 457 25.92 3.14 7.15
CA ASP A 457 27.19 3.43 6.46
C ASP A 457 27.38 2.74 5.09
N ILE A 458 26.51 1.79 4.71
CA ILE A 458 26.43 1.23 3.36
C ILE A 458 25.17 1.80 2.66
N PRO A 459 25.32 2.54 1.54
CA PRO A 459 24.24 3.32 0.92
C PRO A 459 23.36 2.48 -0.03
N ALA A 460 22.91 1.32 0.44
CA ALA A 460 21.99 0.44 -0.27
C ALA A 460 21.02 -0.23 0.71
N MET A 461 19.89 -0.68 0.18
CA MET A 461 18.80 -1.30 0.92
C MET A 461 18.93 -2.82 0.85
N TRP A 462 19.13 -3.47 2.00
CA TRP A 462 19.00 -4.93 2.12
C TRP A 462 17.56 -5.29 2.47
N LEU A 463 17.02 -6.35 1.86
CA LEU A 463 15.67 -6.83 2.17
C LEU A 463 15.52 -7.24 3.64
N ARG A 464 16.57 -7.86 4.21
CA ARG A 464 16.72 -8.16 5.63
C ARG A 464 16.73 -6.91 6.50
N ASP A 465 17.76 -6.08 6.35
CA ASP A 465 18.04 -4.98 7.27
C ASP A 465 16.86 -4.01 7.30
N SER A 466 16.33 -3.62 6.14
CA SER A 466 15.23 -2.67 6.05
C SER A 466 13.94 -3.14 6.73
N ALA A 467 13.61 -4.44 6.65
CA ALA A 467 12.47 -5.00 7.38
C ALA A 467 12.68 -4.99 8.89
N ALA A 468 13.90 -5.25 9.36
CA ALA A 468 14.22 -5.29 10.79
C ALA A 468 14.44 -3.89 11.39
N GLN A 469 14.87 -2.91 10.59
CA GLN A 469 15.09 -1.50 10.97
C GLN A 469 13.81 -0.76 11.41
N VAL A 470 12.63 -1.33 11.16
CA VAL A 470 11.33 -0.76 11.54
C VAL A 470 10.62 -1.49 12.70
N LEU A 471 11.23 -2.55 13.26
CA LEU A 471 10.63 -3.42 14.28
C LEU A 471 10.10 -2.66 15.51
N ASN A 472 10.86 -1.67 16.02
CA ASN A 472 10.45 -0.89 17.20
C ASN A 472 9.29 0.07 16.92
N TYR A 473 8.94 0.34 15.65
CA TYR A 473 7.84 1.22 15.28
C TYR A 473 6.51 0.48 15.04
N LEU A 474 6.53 -0.84 14.80
CA LEU A 474 5.34 -1.59 14.36
C LEU A 474 4.14 -1.44 15.31
N GLN A 475 4.39 -1.37 16.62
CA GLN A 475 3.33 -1.18 17.63
C GLN A 475 2.55 0.15 17.50
N PHE A 476 3.06 1.13 16.75
CA PHE A 476 2.40 2.43 16.56
C PHE A 476 1.53 2.50 15.28
N MET A 477 1.54 1.49 14.40
CA MET A 477 0.85 1.56 13.10
C MET A 477 -0.69 1.69 13.18
N THR A 478 -1.29 1.39 14.35
CA THR A 478 -2.74 1.57 14.59
C THR A 478 -3.11 2.95 15.11
N VAL A 479 -2.14 3.74 15.59
CA VAL A 479 -2.35 5.06 16.21
C VAL A 479 -1.67 6.20 15.44
N ASP A 480 -0.58 5.92 14.73
CA ASP A 480 0.16 6.87 13.90
C ASP A 480 0.13 6.43 12.42
N GLU A 481 -0.65 7.15 11.62
CA GLU A 481 -0.79 6.87 10.19
C GLU A 481 0.53 7.06 9.41
N GLU A 482 1.41 7.96 9.85
CA GLU A 482 2.71 8.14 9.18
C GLU A 482 3.59 6.91 9.38
N VAL A 483 3.54 6.26 10.55
CA VAL A 483 4.23 4.97 10.78
C VAL A 483 3.64 3.88 9.88
N ARG A 484 2.31 3.79 9.80
CA ARG A 484 1.61 2.82 8.92
C ARG A 484 1.99 2.99 7.45
N LEU A 485 1.99 4.23 6.94
CA LEU A 485 2.32 4.52 5.55
C LEU A 485 3.81 4.31 5.24
N MET A 486 4.70 4.55 6.21
CA MET A 486 6.13 4.25 6.09
C MET A 486 6.36 2.74 5.88
N VAL A 487 5.77 1.90 6.74
CA VAL A 487 5.89 0.43 6.62
C VAL A 487 5.21 -0.09 5.35
N ARG A 488 4.03 0.45 4.99
CA ARG A 488 3.32 0.13 3.75
C ARG A 488 4.19 0.42 2.52
N GLY A 489 4.80 1.61 2.46
CA GLY A 489 5.69 2.01 1.37
C GLY A 489 6.98 1.20 1.30
N LEU A 490 7.50 0.75 2.44
CA LEU A 490 8.65 -0.14 2.53
C LEU A 490 8.33 -1.51 1.91
N LEU A 491 7.19 -2.10 2.28
CA LEU A 491 6.73 -3.39 1.76
C LEU A 491 6.52 -3.34 0.24
N THR A 492 5.86 -2.29 -0.28
CA THR A 492 5.72 -2.08 -1.73
C THR A 492 7.09 -2.10 -2.44
N GLN A 493 8.08 -1.40 -1.87
CA GLN A 493 9.42 -1.32 -2.44
C GLN A 493 10.18 -2.66 -2.36
N GLN A 494 10.04 -3.42 -1.28
CA GLN A 494 10.65 -4.74 -1.12
C GLN A 494 10.02 -5.79 -2.06
N PHE A 495 8.70 -5.79 -2.23
CA PHE A 495 8.02 -6.70 -3.15
C PHE A 495 8.43 -6.45 -4.61
N GLU A 496 8.63 -5.18 -4.98
CA GLU A 496 9.18 -4.78 -6.29
C GLU A 496 10.58 -5.34 -6.51
N GLN A 497 11.47 -5.20 -5.52
CA GLN A 497 12.84 -5.71 -5.53
C GLN A 497 12.87 -7.25 -5.69
N ILE A 498 12.03 -7.98 -4.97
CA ILE A 498 11.89 -9.45 -5.11
C ILE A 498 11.43 -9.83 -6.52
N ARG A 499 10.45 -9.12 -7.11
CA ARG A 499 9.99 -9.43 -8.47
C ARG A 499 11.07 -9.18 -9.52
N ARG A 500 11.85 -8.09 -9.36
CA ARG A 500 13.03 -7.76 -10.19
C ARG A 500 14.07 -8.88 -10.15
N ASP A 501 14.60 -9.23 -8.97
CA ASP A 501 15.59 -10.31 -8.81
C ASP A 501 15.52 -10.97 -7.42
N PRO A 502 14.89 -12.16 -7.27
CA PRO A 502 14.75 -12.83 -5.97
C PRO A 502 16.06 -13.48 -5.48
N TYR A 503 17.15 -13.39 -6.25
CA TYR A 503 18.47 -13.85 -5.82
C TYR A 503 19.37 -12.72 -5.30
N ALA A 504 18.89 -11.48 -5.27
CA ALA A 504 19.63 -10.34 -4.75
C ALA A 504 19.27 -10.03 -3.29
N ASN A 505 20.29 -9.84 -2.46
CA ASN A 505 20.15 -9.40 -1.07
C ASN A 505 19.97 -7.88 -0.96
N ALA A 506 20.58 -7.10 -1.88
CA ALA A 506 20.70 -5.65 -1.76
C ALA A 506 20.44 -4.87 -3.06
N PHE A 507 19.79 -3.71 -2.93
CA PHE A 507 19.34 -2.87 -4.04
C PHE A 507 19.73 -1.39 -3.88
N ASN A 508 19.94 -0.73 -5.01
CA ASN A 508 20.09 0.72 -5.13
C ASN A 508 18.74 1.43 -5.08
N ALA A 509 18.78 2.74 -4.82
CA ALA A 509 17.61 3.62 -4.86
C ALA A 509 16.88 3.61 -6.21
N ASP A 510 17.60 3.42 -7.32
CA ASP A 510 17.03 3.33 -8.69
C ASP A 510 16.45 1.93 -9.03
N GLY A 511 16.41 1.01 -8.06
CA GLY A 511 15.93 -0.35 -8.23
C GLY A 511 16.90 -1.28 -8.98
N SER A 512 18.12 -0.84 -9.28
CA SER A 512 19.18 -1.75 -9.75
C SER A 512 19.76 -2.57 -8.59
N VAL A 513 20.30 -3.76 -8.89
CA VAL A 513 20.93 -4.62 -7.88
C VAL A 513 22.26 -4.00 -7.42
N TRP A 514 22.44 -3.83 -6.11
CA TRP A 514 23.69 -3.41 -5.48
C TRP A 514 24.59 -4.62 -5.21
N GLU A 515 24.02 -5.68 -4.63
CA GLU A 515 24.71 -6.95 -4.40
C GLU A 515 23.77 -8.13 -4.67
N ARG A 516 24.32 -9.20 -5.26
CA ARG A 516 23.56 -10.36 -5.74
C ARG A 516 23.94 -11.66 -5.01
N LYS A 517 23.97 -11.62 -3.68
CA LYS A 517 24.19 -12.81 -2.85
C LYS A 517 22.86 -13.47 -2.52
N PHE A 518 22.67 -14.71 -2.95
CA PHE A 518 21.46 -15.43 -2.59
C PHE A 518 21.49 -15.88 -1.13
N GLU A 519 20.53 -15.36 -0.38
CA GLU A 519 20.31 -15.53 1.05
C GLU A 519 18.83 -15.82 1.25
N ILE A 520 18.49 -17.02 1.74
CA ILE A 520 17.09 -17.45 1.94
C ILE A 520 16.29 -16.40 2.72
N ASP A 521 16.92 -15.79 3.74
CA ASP A 521 16.28 -14.79 4.59
C ASP A 521 15.90 -13.50 3.88
N SER A 522 16.57 -13.12 2.79
CA SER A 522 16.20 -11.94 1.99
C SER A 522 14.79 -12.07 1.39
N LEU A 523 14.32 -13.31 1.13
CA LEU A 523 12.95 -13.58 0.70
C LEU A 523 11.96 -13.81 1.87
N CYS A 524 12.48 -14.00 3.09
CA CYS A 524 11.67 -14.26 4.28
C CYS A 524 11.28 -12.97 5.01
N TYR A 525 12.23 -12.04 5.17
CA TYR A 525 12.05 -10.80 5.93
C TYR A 525 10.89 -9.91 5.44
N PRO A 526 10.72 -9.64 4.13
CA PRO A 526 9.59 -8.85 3.62
C PRO A 526 8.22 -9.51 3.85
N ILE A 527 8.14 -10.84 3.79
CA ILE A 527 6.89 -11.58 4.05
C ILE A 527 6.58 -11.62 5.55
N TRP A 528 7.59 -11.78 6.41
CA TRP A 528 7.41 -11.62 7.85
C TRP A 528 6.84 -10.24 8.18
N LEU A 529 7.44 -9.16 7.66
CA LEU A 529 6.96 -7.81 7.89
C LEU A 529 5.55 -7.57 7.33
N ALA A 530 5.20 -8.18 6.19
CA ALA A 530 3.85 -8.10 5.61
C ALA A 530 2.80 -8.77 6.51
N ASP A 531 3.15 -9.92 7.10
CA ASP A 531 2.29 -10.63 8.04
C ASP A 531 2.05 -9.84 9.33
N GLU A 532 3.09 -9.26 9.92
CA GLU A 532 2.96 -8.37 11.07
C GLU A 532 2.14 -7.11 10.71
N TYR A 533 2.39 -6.51 9.54
CA TYR A 533 1.63 -5.34 9.05
C TYR A 533 0.13 -5.62 8.96
N TYR A 534 -0.27 -6.73 8.34
CA TYR A 534 -1.67 -7.11 8.22
C TYR A 534 -2.30 -7.39 9.59
N HIS A 535 -1.67 -8.22 10.42
CA HIS A 535 -2.23 -8.63 11.71
C HIS A 535 -2.29 -7.49 12.75
N ILE A 536 -1.43 -6.46 12.63
CA ILE A 536 -1.48 -5.26 13.47
C ILE A 536 -2.54 -4.27 12.97
N THR A 537 -2.64 -4.03 11.66
CA THR A 537 -3.41 -2.91 11.10
C THR A 537 -4.79 -3.28 10.53
N GLY A 538 -4.98 -4.54 10.13
CA GLY A 538 -6.11 -4.98 9.31
C GLY A 538 -6.09 -4.46 7.87
N ASP A 539 -5.02 -3.76 7.44
CA ASP A 539 -4.93 -3.13 6.13
C ASP A 539 -4.57 -4.17 5.05
N ALA A 540 -5.56 -4.55 4.25
CA ALA A 540 -5.40 -5.51 3.17
C ALA A 540 -4.85 -4.88 1.85
N SER A 541 -4.56 -3.58 1.80
CA SER A 541 -4.28 -2.85 0.54
C SER A 541 -2.95 -3.19 -0.15
N LEU A 542 -2.10 -4.02 0.48
CA LEU A 542 -0.87 -4.54 -0.10
C LEU A 542 -1.04 -5.92 -0.78
N PHE A 543 -2.15 -6.62 -0.52
CA PHE A 543 -2.31 -8.03 -0.87
C PHE A 543 -3.05 -8.20 -2.21
N ASP A 544 -2.51 -7.56 -3.23
CA ASP A 544 -3.04 -7.49 -4.59
C ASP A 544 -2.44 -8.57 -5.52
N ALA A 545 -2.73 -8.50 -6.81
CA ALA A 545 -2.15 -9.38 -7.83
C ALA A 545 -0.62 -9.31 -7.89
N PHE A 546 -0.01 -8.18 -7.56
CA PHE A 546 1.43 -7.99 -7.57
C PHE A 546 2.09 -8.61 -6.32
N PHE A 547 1.42 -8.63 -5.17
CA PHE A 547 1.82 -9.46 -4.03
C PHE A 547 1.76 -10.95 -4.35
N GLU A 548 0.69 -11.43 -4.97
CA GLU A 548 0.61 -12.84 -5.40
C GLU A 548 1.70 -13.19 -6.43
N MET A 549 2.08 -12.27 -7.32
CA MET A 549 3.25 -12.43 -8.19
C MET A 549 4.56 -12.49 -7.41
N THR A 550 4.71 -11.70 -6.34
CA THR A 550 5.88 -11.76 -5.45
C THR A 550 5.97 -13.10 -4.73
N VAL A 551 4.86 -13.60 -4.17
CA VAL A 551 4.79 -14.93 -3.56
C VAL A 551 5.15 -16.03 -4.57
N ALA A 552 4.61 -15.96 -5.80
CA ALA A 552 4.98 -16.90 -6.85
C ALA A 552 6.50 -16.88 -7.14
N ARG A 553 7.13 -15.70 -7.23
CA ARG A 553 8.59 -15.58 -7.43
C ARG A 553 9.40 -16.17 -6.28
N ILE A 554 8.93 -16.05 -5.03
CA ILE A 554 9.57 -16.66 -3.86
C ILE A 554 9.46 -18.18 -3.93
N LEU A 555 8.26 -18.72 -4.16
CA LEU A 555 8.03 -20.17 -4.25
C LEU A 555 8.82 -20.78 -5.41
N ASP A 556 8.78 -20.18 -6.61
CA ASP A 556 9.54 -20.64 -7.77
C ASP A 556 11.06 -20.63 -7.51
N THR A 557 11.56 -19.67 -6.72
CA THR A 557 12.97 -19.60 -6.33
C THR A 557 13.32 -20.69 -5.30
N PHE A 558 12.50 -20.90 -4.27
CA PHE A 558 12.74 -21.96 -3.29
C PHE A 558 12.64 -23.35 -3.92
N GLU A 559 11.67 -23.63 -4.79
CA GLU A 559 11.57 -24.89 -5.55
C GLU A 559 12.81 -25.12 -6.45
N ALA A 560 13.29 -24.08 -7.13
CA ALA A 560 14.49 -24.14 -7.96
C ALA A 560 15.77 -24.43 -7.15
N GLU A 561 15.81 -24.01 -5.88
CA GLU A 561 16.97 -24.13 -5.00
C GLU A 561 16.89 -25.33 -4.04
N GLN A 562 15.78 -26.07 -4.00
CA GLN A 562 15.76 -27.45 -3.49
C GLN A 562 16.57 -28.39 -4.40
N ASN A 563 16.47 -28.21 -5.72
CA ASN A 563 17.27 -28.90 -6.72
C ASN A 563 18.23 -27.92 -7.43
N HIS A 564 19.12 -27.31 -6.65
CA HIS A 564 20.07 -26.29 -7.09
C HIS A 564 20.90 -26.68 -8.33
N ASP A 565 20.99 -25.76 -9.29
CA ASP A 565 21.87 -25.82 -10.46
C ASP A 565 22.49 -24.42 -10.70
N ASP A 566 23.77 -24.37 -11.11
CA ASP A 566 24.50 -23.13 -11.46
C ASP A 566 23.78 -22.33 -12.60
N ALA A 567 22.81 -22.93 -13.30
CA ALA A 567 21.93 -22.29 -14.28
C ALA A 567 20.74 -21.51 -13.66
N ASN A 568 20.31 -21.84 -12.43
CA ASN A 568 19.30 -21.10 -11.68
C ASN A 568 19.96 -19.89 -11.00
N TYR A 569 20.96 -20.19 -10.16
CA TYR A 569 21.81 -19.20 -9.52
C TYR A 569 23.25 -19.69 -9.45
N ARG A 570 24.18 -18.78 -9.73
CA ARG A 570 25.62 -18.99 -9.65
C ARG A 570 26.23 -17.95 -8.73
N MET A 571 26.95 -18.36 -7.70
CA MET A 571 27.80 -17.44 -6.93
C MET A 571 28.78 -16.71 -7.87
N GLU A 572 28.67 -15.39 -7.96
CA GLU A 572 29.41 -14.58 -8.95
C GLU A 572 30.89 -14.37 -8.56
N SER A 573 31.15 -14.28 -7.26
CA SER A 573 32.49 -14.13 -6.70
C SER A 573 33.27 -15.44 -6.75
N GLU A 574 34.28 -15.50 -7.62
CA GLU A 574 35.23 -16.63 -7.69
C GLU A 574 36.05 -16.81 -6.40
N TYR A 575 36.11 -15.80 -5.53
CA TYR A 575 36.68 -15.93 -4.18
C TYR A 575 35.72 -16.71 -3.27
N ASP A 576 34.45 -16.30 -3.21
CA ASP A 576 33.45 -16.92 -2.34
C ASP A 576 33.12 -18.36 -2.78
N ARG A 577 33.21 -18.65 -4.09
CA ARG A 577 33.13 -20.01 -4.63
C ARG A 577 34.21 -20.97 -4.10
N GLN A 578 35.30 -20.49 -3.51
CA GLN A 578 36.32 -21.36 -2.92
C GLN A 578 35.95 -21.83 -1.50
N PHE A 579 34.89 -21.29 -0.90
CA PHE A 579 34.44 -21.64 0.45
C PHE A 579 33.38 -22.74 0.42
N GLY A 580 33.64 -23.79 1.20
CA GLY A 580 32.72 -24.90 1.35
C GLY A 580 32.82 -25.98 0.29
N THR A 581 31.87 -26.92 0.35
CA THR A 581 31.54 -27.79 -0.78
C THR A 581 30.25 -27.28 -1.41
N HIS A 582 30.18 -27.39 -2.73
CA HIS A 582 28.97 -27.10 -3.52
C HIS A 582 28.15 -28.36 -3.78
N GLU A 583 28.73 -29.54 -3.54
CA GLU A 583 28.02 -30.81 -3.61
C GLU A 583 27.00 -30.91 -2.45
N VAL A 584 25.73 -31.04 -2.81
CA VAL A 584 24.58 -31.22 -1.91
C VAL A 584 23.77 -32.43 -2.34
N ASN A 585 23.00 -33.00 -1.41
CA ASN A 585 22.01 -34.01 -1.74
C ASN A 585 20.71 -33.36 -2.26
N THR A 586 20.50 -33.38 -3.57
CA THR A 586 19.28 -32.89 -4.24
C THR A 586 18.09 -33.85 -4.14
N ASP A 587 18.24 -35.01 -3.47
CA ASP A 587 17.11 -35.86 -3.07
C ASP A 587 16.47 -35.35 -1.74
N THR A 588 16.92 -34.22 -1.20
CA THR A 588 16.33 -33.54 -0.03
C THR A 588 15.49 -32.34 -0.46
N ASN A 589 14.51 -31.99 0.37
CA ASN A 589 13.65 -30.82 0.20
C ASN A 589 14.22 -29.57 0.89
N LEU A 590 15.47 -29.61 1.37
CA LEU A 590 16.12 -28.43 1.96
C LEU A 590 16.45 -27.42 0.85
N ILE A 591 16.20 -26.14 1.13
CA ILE A 591 16.50 -25.03 0.23
C ILE A 591 17.99 -24.70 0.37
N TRP A 592 18.70 -24.66 -0.76
CA TRP A 592 20.09 -24.25 -0.86
C TRP A 592 20.24 -22.75 -0.56
N SER A 593 21.36 -22.34 0.06
CA SER A 593 21.70 -20.93 0.29
C SER A 593 23.18 -20.71 -0.04
N ALA A 594 23.47 -19.73 -0.89
CA ALA A 594 24.84 -19.37 -1.27
C ALA A 594 25.60 -18.74 -0.09
N TYR A 595 24.90 -17.83 0.61
CA TYR A 595 25.41 -17.02 1.70
C TYR A 595 24.51 -17.16 2.93
N ARG A 596 25.02 -16.67 4.07
CA ARG A 596 24.33 -16.49 5.35
C ARG A 596 23.90 -15.03 5.48
N PRO A 597 23.03 -14.66 6.43
CA PRO A 597 22.67 -13.27 6.71
C PRO A 597 23.82 -12.35 7.18
N SER A 598 25.06 -12.85 7.28
CA SER A 598 26.29 -12.06 7.42
C SER A 598 27.03 -11.84 6.09
N ASP A 599 26.30 -11.91 4.97
CA ASP A 599 26.78 -11.77 3.59
C ASP A 599 28.01 -12.64 3.26
N SER A 600 28.15 -13.75 3.99
CA SER A 600 29.33 -14.63 4.05
C SER A 600 28.99 -16.02 3.51
N PRO A 601 29.85 -16.66 2.70
CA PRO A 601 29.52 -17.90 2.02
C PRO A 601 29.26 -19.06 2.99
N THR A 602 28.21 -19.83 2.71
CA THR A 602 27.89 -21.08 3.42
C THR A 602 28.94 -22.15 3.15
N TYR A 603 29.25 -23.02 4.12
CA TYR A 603 30.23 -24.10 3.93
C TYR A 603 29.58 -25.40 3.44
N TYR A 604 28.48 -25.81 4.09
CA TYR A 604 27.49 -26.70 3.48
C TYR A 604 26.27 -25.85 3.15
N LYS A 605 25.68 -26.08 1.98
CA LYS A 605 24.77 -25.11 1.37
C LYS A 605 23.34 -25.16 1.91
N PHE A 606 22.94 -26.22 2.60
CA PHE A 606 21.70 -26.20 3.37
C PHE A 606 21.94 -25.51 4.72
N TYR A 607 21.66 -24.22 4.75
CA TYR A 607 21.76 -23.37 5.93
C TYR A 607 20.50 -23.55 6.79
N ILE A 608 20.64 -24.18 7.96
CA ILE A 608 19.50 -24.61 8.77
C ILE A 608 18.69 -23.43 9.33
N PRO A 609 19.27 -22.36 9.92
CA PRO A 609 18.50 -21.18 10.32
C PRO A 609 17.73 -20.52 9.16
N GLY A 610 18.32 -20.46 7.96
CA GLY A 610 17.62 -19.96 6.77
C GLY A 610 16.43 -20.84 6.38
N ASN A 611 16.60 -22.16 6.40
CA ASN A 611 15.51 -23.11 6.16
C ASN A 611 14.43 -23.07 7.25
N MET A 612 14.80 -22.85 8.53
CA MET A 612 13.84 -22.61 9.61
C MET A 612 13.00 -21.35 9.37
N PHE A 613 13.64 -20.27 8.90
CA PHE A 613 12.91 -19.04 8.56
C PHE A 613 12.00 -19.26 7.35
N ALA A 614 12.49 -19.93 6.29
CA ALA A 614 11.67 -20.28 5.13
C ALA A 614 10.42 -21.07 5.52
N VAL A 615 10.53 -22.08 6.40
CA VAL A 615 9.36 -22.83 6.90
C VAL A 615 8.36 -21.89 7.59
N ALA A 616 8.80 -21.05 8.52
CA ALA A 616 7.91 -20.13 9.21
C ALA A 616 7.28 -19.08 8.27
N THR A 617 8.03 -18.62 7.26
CA THR A 617 7.55 -17.73 6.20
C THR A 617 6.51 -18.40 5.32
N LEU A 618 6.75 -19.65 4.89
CA LEU A 618 5.82 -20.42 4.06
C LEU A 618 4.51 -20.74 4.81
N GLU A 619 4.59 -21.00 6.12
CA GLU A 619 3.42 -21.15 7.01
C GLU A 619 2.64 -19.82 7.13
N ARG A 620 3.32 -18.65 7.16
CA ARG A 620 2.66 -17.33 7.10
C ARG A 620 2.04 -17.04 5.72
N ILE A 621 2.66 -17.45 4.61
CA ILE A 621 2.09 -17.33 3.26
C ILE A 621 0.77 -18.12 3.16
N ASP A 622 0.77 -19.40 3.56
CA ASP A 622 -0.45 -20.22 3.59
C ASP A 622 -1.57 -19.56 4.41
N ALA A 623 -1.23 -19.06 5.61
CA ALA A 623 -2.18 -18.39 6.48
C ALA A 623 -2.77 -17.10 5.86
N LEU A 624 -1.92 -16.15 5.46
CA LEU A 624 -2.35 -14.87 4.86
C LEU A 624 -3.20 -15.09 3.60
N MET A 625 -2.74 -15.94 2.69
CA MET A 625 -3.43 -16.18 1.42
C MET A 625 -4.78 -16.86 1.64
N THR A 626 -4.86 -17.79 2.60
CA THR A 626 -6.13 -18.45 2.97
C THR A 626 -7.09 -17.49 3.67
N GLU A 627 -6.61 -16.64 4.58
CA GLU A 627 -7.44 -15.68 5.33
C GLU A 627 -8.01 -14.57 4.44
N LEU A 628 -7.20 -14.04 3.52
CA LEU A 628 -7.58 -12.99 2.58
C LEU A 628 -8.32 -13.49 1.33
N GLY A 629 -8.42 -14.82 1.13
CA GLY A 629 -9.07 -15.41 -0.05
C GLY A 629 -8.31 -15.17 -1.36
N LEU A 630 -6.98 -15.09 -1.29
CA LEU A 630 -6.06 -14.95 -2.43
C LEU A 630 -5.88 -16.29 -3.16
N ASP A 631 -5.01 -16.34 -4.19
CA ASP A 631 -4.76 -17.55 -4.99
C ASP A 631 -4.52 -18.82 -4.12
N PRO A 632 -5.49 -19.76 -4.08
CA PRO A 632 -5.41 -20.93 -3.19
C PRO A 632 -4.39 -21.97 -3.68
N VAL A 633 -3.90 -21.86 -4.93
CA VAL A 633 -2.84 -22.74 -5.45
C VAL A 633 -1.48 -22.33 -4.87
N LEU A 634 -1.24 -21.02 -4.71
CA LEU A 634 -0.02 -20.52 -4.08
C LEU A 634 0.00 -20.81 -2.58
N ALA A 635 -1.14 -20.68 -1.89
CA ALA A 635 -1.28 -21.08 -0.48
C ALA A 635 -0.93 -22.58 -0.27
N GLU A 636 -1.55 -23.47 -1.06
CA GLU A 636 -1.30 -24.91 -0.98
C GLU A 636 0.16 -25.29 -1.33
N ARG A 637 0.78 -24.63 -2.33
CA ARG A 637 2.22 -24.80 -2.63
C ARG A 637 3.08 -24.44 -1.42
N ALA A 638 2.86 -23.28 -0.80
CA ALA A 638 3.60 -22.85 0.37
C ALA A 638 3.45 -23.83 1.53
N ARG A 639 2.22 -24.27 1.80
CA ARG A 639 1.88 -25.25 2.85
C ARG A 639 2.56 -26.60 2.67
N ILE A 640 2.64 -27.09 1.43
CA ILE A 640 3.34 -28.36 1.11
C ILE A 640 4.84 -28.20 1.32
N MET A 641 5.45 -27.17 0.73
CA MET A 641 6.89 -26.91 0.84
C MET A 641 7.33 -26.72 2.30
N ALA A 642 6.54 -25.99 3.10
CA ALA A 642 6.81 -25.83 4.54
C ALA A 642 6.92 -27.17 5.26
N ALA A 643 5.98 -28.10 5.00
CA ALA A 643 5.95 -29.42 5.62
C ALA A 643 7.14 -30.29 5.18
N GLU A 644 7.53 -30.21 3.90
CA GLU A 644 8.67 -30.93 3.32
C GLU A 644 10.00 -30.43 3.87
N VAL A 645 10.26 -29.12 3.83
CA VAL A 645 11.48 -28.50 4.40
C VAL A 645 11.56 -28.78 5.91
N ARG A 646 10.44 -28.70 6.65
CA ARG A 646 10.41 -28.99 8.10
C ARG A 646 10.73 -30.46 8.40
N ALA A 647 10.26 -31.41 7.58
CA ALA A 647 10.60 -32.82 7.72
C ALA A 647 12.09 -33.09 7.43
N ASP A 648 12.67 -32.40 6.46
CA ASP A 648 14.08 -32.57 6.11
C ASP A 648 15.03 -31.86 7.11
N ILE A 649 14.61 -30.76 7.75
CA ILE A 649 15.33 -30.20 8.92
C ILE A 649 15.35 -31.23 10.06
N GLU A 650 14.24 -31.93 10.30
CA GLU A 650 14.16 -32.99 11.32
C GLU A 650 15.07 -34.19 11.01
N GLN A 651 15.16 -34.59 9.74
CA GLN A 651 15.98 -35.73 9.29
C GLN A 651 17.48 -35.39 9.21
N TYR A 652 17.85 -34.29 8.56
CA TYR A 652 19.23 -33.94 8.25
C TYR A 652 19.80 -32.83 9.15
N GLY A 653 18.97 -31.89 9.58
CA GLY A 653 19.34 -30.72 10.39
C GLY A 653 19.53 -30.99 11.88
N VAL A 654 19.24 -32.20 12.37
CA VAL A 654 19.30 -32.54 13.80
C VAL A 654 20.53 -33.37 14.16
N TYR A 655 21.04 -33.17 15.37
CA TYR A 655 22.08 -33.99 15.97
C TYR A 655 21.84 -34.31 17.45
N HIS A 656 22.11 -35.55 17.85
CA HIS A 656 22.18 -35.94 19.27
C HIS A 656 23.60 -35.77 19.80
N HIS A 657 23.91 -34.57 20.30
CA HIS A 657 25.20 -34.26 20.92
C HIS A 657 25.41 -35.06 22.22
N PRO A 658 26.61 -35.62 22.48
CA PRO A 658 26.87 -36.42 23.68
C PRO A 658 26.68 -35.69 25.02
N GLU A 659 26.69 -34.36 25.01
CA GLU A 659 26.61 -33.48 26.18
C GLU A 659 25.27 -32.72 26.24
N PHE A 660 24.96 -31.89 25.25
CA PHE A 660 23.71 -31.12 25.17
C PHE A 660 22.48 -31.94 24.76
N GLY A 661 22.62 -33.20 24.35
CA GLY A 661 21.50 -34.00 23.87
C GLY A 661 21.03 -33.59 22.48
N ARG A 662 19.73 -33.65 22.22
CA ARG A 662 19.14 -33.42 20.90
C ARG A 662 19.14 -31.92 20.58
N MET A 663 19.88 -31.50 19.56
CA MET A 663 20.05 -30.09 19.15
C MET A 663 20.07 -29.95 17.62
N TYR A 664 19.99 -28.72 17.12
CA TYR A 664 20.08 -28.43 15.70
C TYR A 664 21.55 -28.23 15.25
N ALA A 665 21.84 -28.61 14.00
CA ALA A 665 23.03 -28.23 13.27
C ALA A 665 22.83 -26.86 12.58
N PHE A 666 23.92 -26.20 12.23
CA PHE A 666 23.93 -24.86 11.62
C PHE A 666 23.94 -24.91 10.09
N GLU A 667 24.73 -25.82 9.53
CA GLU A 667 24.87 -26.06 8.09
C GLU A 667 24.96 -27.58 7.88
N VAL A 668 24.26 -28.11 6.87
CA VAL A 668 24.28 -29.53 6.52
C VAL A 668 24.40 -29.76 5.00
N ASN A 669 24.89 -30.93 4.60
CA ASN A 669 25.03 -31.31 3.19
C ASN A 669 23.95 -32.28 2.66
N GLY A 670 23.05 -32.76 3.53
CA GLY A 670 21.95 -33.67 3.18
C GLY A 670 22.34 -35.12 2.86
N PHE A 671 23.63 -35.49 2.87
CA PHE A 671 24.09 -36.83 2.44
C PHE A 671 23.98 -37.94 3.50
N ASN A 672 23.53 -37.61 4.72
CA ASN A 672 23.47 -38.56 5.82
C ASN A 672 22.19 -38.39 6.63
N ASP A 673 21.33 -39.39 6.52
CA ASP A 673 20.01 -39.49 7.15
C ASP A 673 20.04 -40.01 8.59
N ASP A 674 21.22 -40.38 9.13
CA ASP A 674 21.38 -40.70 10.55
C ASP A 674 21.43 -39.41 11.40
N PRO A 675 20.38 -39.09 12.20
CA PRO A 675 20.41 -37.94 13.09
C PRO A 675 21.49 -38.07 14.18
N HIS A 676 21.97 -39.27 14.49
CA HIS A 676 23.07 -39.48 15.44
C HIS A 676 24.46 -39.33 14.82
N SER A 677 24.56 -39.14 13.50
CA SER A 677 25.84 -38.91 12.83
C SER A 677 26.22 -37.42 12.83
N PRO A 678 27.48 -37.05 13.19
CA PRO A 678 28.00 -35.71 13.00
C PRO A 678 28.54 -35.47 11.57
N THR A 679 28.65 -36.52 10.74
CA THR A 679 29.18 -36.42 9.38
C THR A 679 28.24 -35.61 8.49
N GLY A 680 28.77 -34.60 7.81
CA GLY A 680 27.98 -33.74 6.92
C GLY A 680 27.21 -32.62 7.64
N LYS A 681 27.45 -32.41 8.95
CA LYS A 681 26.83 -31.38 9.78
C LYS A 681 27.90 -30.45 10.37
N ARG A 682 27.59 -29.17 10.55
CA ARG A 682 28.43 -28.22 11.30
C ARG A 682 27.69 -27.72 12.53
N PHE A 683 28.38 -27.72 13.66
CA PHE A 683 27.88 -27.21 14.94
C PHE A 683 28.63 -25.92 15.27
N ARG A 684 27.88 -24.83 15.37
CA ARG A 684 28.27 -23.43 15.62
C ARG A 684 27.00 -22.57 15.61
N ASP A 685 27.11 -21.29 15.92
CA ASP A 685 26.11 -20.29 15.55
C ASP A 685 26.78 -18.94 15.34
N ILE A 686 26.09 -18.00 14.70
CA ILE A 686 26.62 -16.67 14.37
C ILE A 686 25.64 -15.56 14.79
N ALA A 687 26.12 -14.31 14.82
CA ALA A 687 25.32 -13.19 15.32
C ALA A 687 24.21 -12.70 14.37
N ASN A 688 24.40 -12.77 13.05
CA ASN A 688 23.40 -12.32 12.08
C ASN A 688 22.17 -13.23 12.07
N ILE A 689 20.98 -12.62 12.03
CA ILE A 689 19.68 -13.30 12.10
C ILE A 689 19.14 -13.51 10.67
N PRO A 690 18.55 -14.67 10.31
CA PRO A 690 18.29 -15.84 11.15
C PRO A 690 19.56 -16.61 11.56
N ASN A 691 19.61 -16.98 12.83
CA ASN A 691 20.58 -17.88 13.46
C ASN A 691 19.85 -18.94 14.32
N LEU A 692 20.56 -19.93 14.87
CA LEU A 692 19.93 -20.98 15.68
C LEU A 692 19.33 -20.42 16.97
N LEU A 693 19.96 -19.40 17.56
CA LEU A 693 19.43 -18.68 18.73
C LEU A 693 18.05 -18.05 18.48
N SER A 694 17.82 -17.52 17.27
CA SER A 694 16.59 -16.82 16.86
C SER A 694 15.40 -17.73 16.51
N ALA A 695 15.55 -19.06 16.51
CA ALA A 695 14.50 -19.97 16.03
C ALA A 695 13.09 -19.74 16.63
N PRO A 696 12.92 -19.30 17.91
CA PRO A 696 11.62 -18.91 18.44
C PRO A 696 11.10 -17.59 17.90
N TRP A 697 11.97 -16.57 17.77
CA TRP A 697 11.61 -15.25 17.24
C TRP A 697 11.15 -15.33 15.77
N LEU A 698 11.78 -16.20 14.98
CA LEU A 698 11.36 -16.51 13.60
C LEU A 698 9.97 -17.18 13.52
N GLY A 699 9.46 -17.73 14.63
CA GLY A 699 8.22 -18.51 14.68
C GLY A 699 8.38 -20.01 14.34
N TYR A 700 9.60 -20.53 14.18
CA TYR A 700 9.83 -21.91 13.73
C TYR A 700 9.49 -22.97 14.80
N VAL A 701 9.76 -22.65 16.07
CA VAL A 701 9.52 -23.49 17.27
C VAL A 701 9.14 -22.62 18.47
N PRO A 702 8.41 -23.12 19.48
CA PRO A 702 8.22 -22.36 20.71
C PRO A 702 9.52 -22.25 21.51
N GLN A 703 9.64 -21.21 22.34
CA GLN A 703 10.82 -20.95 23.17
C GLN A 703 11.12 -22.07 24.18
N ASP A 704 10.12 -22.84 24.61
CA ASP A 704 10.27 -23.98 25.52
C ASP A 704 10.56 -25.32 24.81
N ASP A 705 10.75 -25.33 23.48
CA ASP A 705 11.08 -26.56 22.75
C ASP A 705 12.40 -27.19 23.28
N PRO A 706 12.40 -28.49 23.66
CA PRO A 706 13.58 -29.12 24.22
C PRO A 706 14.79 -29.18 23.27
N THR A 707 14.57 -29.23 21.95
CA THR A 707 15.68 -29.19 20.97
C THR A 707 16.26 -27.78 20.89
N TYR A 708 15.39 -26.77 20.84
CA TYR A 708 15.82 -25.38 20.90
C TYR A 708 16.62 -25.10 22.18
N GLN A 709 16.12 -25.47 23.36
CA GLN A 709 16.80 -25.22 24.63
C GLN A 709 18.18 -25.90 24.72
N ASN A 710 18.31 -27.15 24.24
CA ASN A 710 19.60 -27.81 24.11
C ASN A 710 20.53 -27.07 23.12
N THR A 711 19.97 -26.53 22.03
CA THR A 711 20.70 -25.74 21.03
C THR A 711 21.15 -24.41 21.61
N ARG A 712 20.27 -23.66 22.30
CA ARG A 712 20.57 -22.43 23.06
C ARG A 712 21.74 -22.65 24.02
N ALA A 713 21.70 -23.72 24.80
CA ALA A 713 22.78 -24.10 25.71
C ALA A 713 24.10 -24.42 24.99
N PHE A 714 24.06 -25.05 23.81
CA PHE A 714 25.26 -25.27 22.98
C PHE A 714 25.82 -23.96 22.41
N VAL A 715 24.97 -23.11 21.82
CA VAL A 715 25.42 -21.91 21.06
C VAL A 715 25.91 -20.78 21.97
N LEU A 716 25.42 -20.72 23.20
CA LEU A 716 25.84 -19.81 24.28
C LEU A 716 26.95 -20.42 25.17
N SER A 717 27.77 -21.32 24.61
CA SER A 717 28.89 -21.97 25.30
C SER A 717 30.15 -22.00 24.44
N SER A 718 31.29 -22.31 25.06
CA SER A 718 32.59 -22.50 24.38
C SER A 718 32.64 -23.65 23.37
N HIS A 719 31.55 -24.43 23.20
CA HIS A 719 31.42 -25.38 22.10
C HIS A 719 31.08 -24.69 20.77
N ASN A 720 30.48 -23.50 20.80
CA ASN A 720 30.35 -22.65 19.63
C ASN A 720 31.67 -21.90 19.39
N PRO A 721 32.34 -22.07 18.23
CA PRO A 721 33.60 -21.38 17.95
C PRO A 721 33.48 -19.85 17.82
N TYR A 722 32.27 -19.30 17.73
CA TYR A 722 32.01 -17.85 17.73
C TYR A 722 31.33 -17.36 19.01
N PHE A 723 31.24 -18.19 20.05
CA PHE A 723 30.90 -17.69 21.38
C PHE A 723 32.16 -17.11 22.04
N HIS A 724 32.09 -15.83 22.36
CA HIS A 724 33.21 -15.04 22.86
C HIS A 724 32.93 -14.58 24.29
N GLU A 725 33.94 -14.64 25.16
CA GLU A 725 33.88 -14.16 26.54
C GLU A 725 35.05 -13.22 26.82
N GLY A 726 34.76 -12.06 27.42
CA GLY A 726 35.75 -11.05 27.79
C GLY A 726 35.34 -10.28 29.04
N THR A 727 36.03 -9.17 29.29
CA THR A 727 35.93 -8.37 30.52
C THR A 727 34.61 -7.62 30.65
N TYR A 728 34.02 -7.18 29.54
CA TYR A 728 32.82 -6.32 29.51
C TYR A 728 31.54 -7.06 29.08
N ALA A 729 31.67 -8.11 28.27
CA ALA A 729 30.55 -8.88 27.76
C ALA A 729 30.97 -10.30 27.38
N ARG A 730 29.96 -11.17 27.20
CA ARG A 730 30.07 -12.46 26.52
C ARG A 730 28.86 -12.65 25.61
N GLY A 731 29.04 -13.32 24.48
CA GLY A 731 27.97 -13.50 23.49
C GLY A 731 28.49 -14.06 22.18
N ILE A 732 27.59 -14.21 21.22
CA ILE A 732 27.88 -14.73 19.88
C ILE A 732 28.44 -13.60 18.99
N GLY A 733 29.52 -13.87 18.25
CA GLY A 733 30.07 -13.03 17.18
C GLY A 733 29.82 -13.62 15.79
N ASP A 734 30.55 -13.15 14.79
CA ASP A 734 30.46 -13.66 13.41
C ASP A 734 31.85 -13.83 12.77
N PRO A 735 32.10 -14.86 11.94
CA PRO A 735 33.29 -14.93 11.09
C PRO A 735 33.50 -13.73 10.14
N HIS A 736 32.48 -12.89 9.94
CA HIS A 736 32.58 -11.65 9.17
C HIS A 736 33.36 -10.53 9.90
N ASP A 737 33.61 -10.64 11.20
CA ASP A 737 34.24 -9.58 12.01
C ASP A 737 35.52 -8.95 11.37
N ILE A 738 35.58 -7.62 11.38
CA ILE A 738 36.66 -6.77 10.83
C ILE A 738 37.45 -5.98 11.89
N VAL A 739 37.22 -6.22 13.18
CA VAL A 739 37.86 -5.50 14.29
C VAL A 739 39.40 -5.69 14.28
N TRP A 740 40.10 -4.73 13.65
CA TRP A 740 41.55 -4.67 13.34
C TRP A 740 42.02 -5.11 11.93
N ARG A 741 41.15 -5.09 10.91
CA ARG A 741 41.51 -5.24 9.47
C ARG A 741 42.06 -6.62 9.03
N THR A 742 42.05 -7.66 9.86
CA THR A 742 42.56 -9.01 9.49
C THR A 742 41.72 -10.15 10.08
N ARG A 743 40.73 -10.65 9.33
CA ARG A 743 39.86 -11.76 9.76
C ARG A 743 40.55 -13.14 9.66
N PRO A 744 40.19 -14.14 10.49
CA PRO A 744 39.51 -14.03 11.78
C PRO A 744 40.51 -13.65 12.90
N HIS A 745 39.97 -13.26 14.05
CA HIS A 745 40.74 -12.74 15.17
C HIS A 745 40.89 -13.76 16.33
N ASP A 746 41.68 -14.83 16.11
CA ASP A 746 41.83 -15.97 17.06
C ASP A 746 42.18 -15.57 18.52
N ASP A 747 42.85 -14.42 18.73
CA ASP A 747 43.24 -13.90 20.05
C ASP A 747 42.26 -12.85 20.65
N TYR A 748 41.17 -12.49 19.97
CA TYR A 748 40.27 -11.40 20.36
C TYR A 748 38.81 -11.88 20.44
N PRO A 749 38.21 -12.01 21.64
CA PRO A 749 36.75 -12.17 21.79
C PRO A 749 35.97 -10.97 21.24
N VAL A 750 35.24 -11.15 20.14
CA VAL A 750 34.41 -10.12 19.48
C VAL A 750 32.95 -10.58 19.37
N PRO A 751 32.15 -10.48 20.44
CA PRO A 751 30.69 -10.58 20.34
C PRO A 751 30.12 -9.41 19.50
N TRP A 752 28.94 -9.63 18.96
CA TRP A 752 28.19 -8.65 18.18
C TRP A 752 26.92 -8.24 18.91
N HIS A 753 26.50 -6.98 18.81
CA HIS A 753 25.27 -6.54 19.50
C HIS A 753 24.02 -7.26 18.97
N LEU A 754 24.00 -7.68 17.69
CA LEU A 754 22.94 -8.55 17.14
C LEU A 754 22.80 -9.87 17.89
N GLY A 755 23.92 -10.49 18.29
CA GLY A 755 23.91 -11.72 19.09
C GLY A 755 23.37 -11.50 20.50
N LEU A 756 23.71 -10.37 21.12
CA LEU A 756 23.24 -10.00 22.47
C LEU A 756 21.75 -9.67 22.49
N VAL A 757 21.28 -8.86 21.53
CA VAL A 757 19.86 -8.48 21.48
C VAL A 757 18.98 -9.68 21.13
N MET A 758 19.41 -10.55 20.22
CA MET A 758 18.67 -11.77 19.92
C MET A 758 18.64 -12.74 21.10
N GLN A 759 19.68 -12.78 21.94
CA GLN A 759 19.66 -13.54 23.20
C GLN A 759 18.58 -13.02 24.16
N ALA A 760 18.38 -11.69 24.24
CA ALA A 760 17.33 -11.05 25.02
C ALA A 760 15.92 -11.31 24.43
N MET A 761 15.76 -11.22 23.11
CA MET A 761 14.49 -11.45 22.40
C MET A 761 14.00 -12.91 22.41
N THR A 762 14.73 -13.83 23.05
CA THR A 762 14.45 -15.27 23.04
C THR A 762 14.58 -15.90 24.44
N THR A 763 14.29 -15.12 25.48
CA THR A 763 14.22 -15.58 26.87
C THR A 763 13.15 -14.82 27.64
N ASP A 764 12.45 -15.50 28.55
CA ASP A 764 11.49 -14.89 29.49
C ASP A 764 12.15 -14.59 30.85
N ASP A 765 13.47 -14.77 30.98
CA ASP A 765 14.22 -14.48 32.22
C ASP A 765 14.60 -12.99 32.29
N PRO A 766 13.95 -12.17 33.14
CA PRO A 766 14.23 -10.73 33.20
C PRO A 766 15.66 -10.43 33.66
N ASP A 767 16.31 -11.32 34.41
CA ASP A 767 17.72 -11.15 34.80
C ASP A 767 18.65 -11.38 33.58
N GLU A 768 18.28 -12.27 32.65
CA GLU A 768 19.01 -12.48 31.39
C GLU A 768 18.79 -11.32 30.41
N ILE A 769 17.54 -10.87 30.23
CA ILE A 769 17.20 -9.71 29.38
C ILE A 769 17.96 -8.48 29.87
N ARG A 770 17.90 -8.19 31.18
CA ARG A 770 18.59 -7.03 31.75
C ARG A 770 20.10 -7.13 31.59
N LEU A 771 20.69 -8.31 31.77
CA LEU A 771 22.14 -8.51 31.55
C LEU A 771 22.55 -8.23 30.10
N MET A 772 21.72 -8.60 29.11
CA MET A 772 22.01 -8.29 27.70
C MET A 772 21.91 -6.79 27.42
N VAL A 773 20.91 -6.10 27.96
CA VAL A 773 20.79 -4.63 27.90
C VAL A 773 21.99 -3.96 28.56
N ASP A 774 22.40 -4.42 29.75
CA ASP A 774 23.58 -3.93 30.45
C ASP A 774 24.86 -4.12 29.64
N TYR A 775 25.06 -5.27 28.99
CA TYR A 775 26.19 -5.45 28.07
C TYR A 775 26.13 -4.41 26.94
N MET A 776 25.03 -4.34 26.20
CA MET A 776 24.87 -3.45 25.05
C MET A 776 25.10 -1.96 25.40
N VAL A 777 24.50 -1.46 26.48
CA VAL A 777 24.65 -0.07 26.95
C VAL A 777 26.10 0.23 27.35
N ASN A 778 26.78 -0.70 28.02
CA ASN A 778 28.17 -0.53 28.46
C ASN A 778 29.21 -0.78 27.35
N THR A 779 28.82 -1.30 26.18
CA THR A 779 29.73 -1.63 25.06
C THR A 779 29.62 -0.72 23.85
N THR A 780 28.76 0.31 23.87
CA THR A 780 28.65 1.36 22.82
C THR A 780 29.90 2.24 22.65
N ALA A 781 30.98 2.01 23.40
CA ALA A 781 32.15 2.90 23.48
C ALA A 781 31.82 4.37 23.86
N GLY A 782 30.60 4.70 24.34
CA GLY A 782 30.16 6.08 24.52
C GLY A 782 29.75 6.79 23.22
N THR A 783 29.40 6.03 22.17
CA THR A 783 28.66 6.52 21.00
C THR A 783 27.15 6.56 21.27
N TYR A 784 26.67 5.81 22.27
CA TYR A 784 25.26 5.62 22.63
C TYR A 784 24.41 5.05 21.47
N VAL A 785 25.02 4.22 20.62
CA VAL A 785 24.34 3.43 19.58
C VAL A 785 24.97 2.03 19.51
N MET A 786 24.28 1.10 18.86
CA MET A 786 24.78 -0.24 18.63
C MET A 786 25.76 -0.25 17.46
N HIS A 787 26.76 -1.13 17.60
CA HIS A 787 27.79 -1.44 16.61
C HIS A 787 27.62 -2.85 16.08
N GLU A 788 28.32 -3.19 14.99
CA GLU A 788 28.34 -4.55 14.43
C GLU A 788 29.01 -5.53 15.42
N GLY A 789 30.34 -5.52 15.49
CA GLY A 789 31.13 -6.26 16.47
C GLY A 789 31.94 -5.33 17.39
N PHE A 790 32.24 -5.75 18.60
CA PHE A 790 33.11 -5.01 19.53
C PHE A 790 34.04 -5.93 20.33
N TYR A 791 35.27 -5.48 20.60
CA TYR A 791 36.22 -6.28 21.37
C TYR A 791 35.82 -6.33 22.86
N ALA A 792 35.46 -7.52 23.36
CA ALA A 792 34.90 -7.72 24.70
C ALA A 792 35.84 -7.35 25.87
N ASN A 793 37.14 -7.12 25.63
CA ASN A 793 38.07 -6.62 26.64
C ASN A 793 38.38 -5.12 26.53
N ASN A 794 37.94 -4.45 25.46
CA ASN A 794 38.02 -3.00 25.30
C ASN A 794 37.00 -2.53 24.23
N PRO A 795 35.77 -2.19 24.62
CA PRO A 795 34.70 -1.84 23.69
C PRO A 795 34.97 -0.58 22.84
N ASN A 796 35.99 0.23 23.14
CA ASN A 796 36.43 1.33 22.26
C ASN A 796 37.02 0.86 20.92
N ILE A 797 37.04 -0.45 20.68
CA ILE A 797 37.48 -1.07 19.44
C ILE A 797 36.28 -1.89 18.93
N TYR A 798 35.64 -1.38 17.89
CA TYR A 798 34.41 -1.91 17.30
C TYR A 798 34.38 -1.68 15.77
N SER A 799 33.36 -2.21 15.11
CA SER A 799 33.07 -1.99 13.68
C SER A 799 31.69 -1.36 13.45
N ARG A 800 31.58 -0.60 12.36
CA ARG A 800 30.40 0.20 11.92
C ARG A 800 29.96 1.27 12.93
N ASP A 801 30.28 2.53 12.64
CA ASP A 801 29.81 3.69 13.43
C ASP A 801 28.32 3.99 13.22
N TRP A 802 27.75 3.52 12.10
CA TRP A 802 26.37 3.80 11.68
C TRP A 802 25.73 2.54 11.09
N PHE A 803 25.09 1.76 11.96
CA PHE A 803 24.39 0.53 11.61
C PHE A 803 23.07 0.49 12.38
N THR A 804 21.94 0.69 11.67
CA THR A 804 20.66 0.99 12.33
C THR A 804 19.79 -0.25 12.58
N TRP A 805 20.07 -1.38 11.94
CA TRP A 805 19.42 -2.67 12.25
C TRP A 805 19.58 -3.08 13.73
N PRO A 806 20.80 -3.18 14.32
CA PRO A 806 20.93 -3.53 15.74
C PRO A 806 20.37 -2.44 16.67
N ASN A 807 20.32 -1.18 16.24
CA ASN A 807 19.66 -0.11 16.99
C ASN A 807 18.16 -0.36 17.13
N ALA A 808 17.47 -0.71 16.03
CA ALA A 808 16.03 -0.97 16.04
C ALA A 808 15.66 -2.15 16.96
N LEU A 809 16.43 -3.24 16.92
CA LEU A 809 16.22 -4.38 17.81
C LEU A 809 16.49 -4.03 19.27
N PHE A 810 17.56 -3.28 19.57
CA PHE A 810 17.83 -2.81 20.94
C PHE A 810 16.69 -1.91 21.44
N ALA A 811 16.23 -0.98 20.62
CA ALA A 811 15.15 -0.06 20.95
C ALA A 811 13.82 -0.80 21.18
N HIS A 812 13.55 -1.85 20.40
CA HIS A 812 12.39 -2.72 20.61
C HIS A 812 12.46 -3.40 21.99
N VAL A 813 13.54 -4.13 22.30
CA VAL A 813 13.73 -4.79 23.60
C VAL A 813 13.70 -3.82 24.77
N TYR A 814 14.33 -2.65 24.65
CA TYR A 814 14.34 -1.66 25.73
C TYR A 814 12.94 -1.09 25.98
N LEU A 815 12.16 -0.83 24.93
CA LEU A 815 10.80 -0.31 25.06
C LEU A 815 9.82 -1.36 25.62
N THR A 816 9.87 -2.60 25.14
CA THR A 816 8.94 -3.66 25.57
C THR A 816 9.32 -4.26 26.91
N GLU A 817 10.59 -4.65 27.12
CA GLU A 817 11.00 -5.45 28.28
C GLU A 817 11.53 -4.61 29.46
N ILE A 818 12.17 -3.46 29.20
CA ILE A 818 12.78 -2.63 30.26
C ILE A 818 11.84 -1.51 30.70
N ILE A 819 11.22 -0.80 29.74
CA ILE A 819 10.20 0.21 30.03
C ILE A 819 8.84 -0.43 30.33
N GLY A 820 8.53 -1.58 29.72
CA GLY A 820 7.22 -2.25 29.88
C GLY A 820 6.11 -1.62 29.04
N PHE A 821 6.42 -1.06 27.87
CA PHE A 821 5.46 -0.39 26.99
C PHE A 821 5.28 -1.16 25.67
N ASN A 822 4.07 -1.68 25.44
CA ASN A 822 3.73 -2.44 24.24
C ASN A 822 2.25 -2.25 23.86
N LEU A 823 1.98 -1.38 22.88
CA LEU A 823 0.62 -1.12 22.38
C LEU A 823 -0.05 -2.31 21.65
N LEU A 824 0.62 -3.45 21.52
CA LEU A 824 0.05 -4.69 20.94
C LEU A 824 -0.48 -5.67 22.01
N GLU A 825 -0.23 -5.39 23.30
CA GLU A 825 -0.68 -6.22 24.43
C GLU A 825 -1.71 -5.54 25.34
N ASP A 826 -1.74 -4.20 25.37
CA ASP A 826 -2.70 -3.35 26.08
C ASP A 826 -4.03 -3.13 25.32
#